data_AF-A0A9D8CCF2-F1
#
_entry.id   AF-A0A9D8CCF2-F1
#
_cell.length_a   1.000
_cell.length_b   1.000
_cell.length_c   1.000
_cell.angle_alpha   90.00
_cell.angle_beta   90.00
_cell.angle_gamma   90.00
#
_symmetry.space_group_name_H-M   'P 1'
#
loop_
_entity.id
_entity.type
_entity.pdbx_description
1 polymer ?
#
loop_
_entity_poly.entity_id
_entity_poly.type
_entity_poly.pdbx_seq_one_letter_code
_entity_poly.pdbx_strand_id
1 'polypeptide(L)'
;MNNFSKNLALWVIIGLLVVGLFNLFQSSAVRGPGATLAYSDFLHEVENGQVANVTIQNRTILGHFSDGRGFTTFMPEDPGLIGRLTERGVRVAAAPNEEPSPLFSIFVSWFPMLLLIGVWIFFMRQMQSGGGKAMGFGKSRARLLTERQGRVTFEDVAGIDEAKEELEEVVEFLKDPQKFQKLGGRIPKGVLLVGPPGTGKTLLARAIAGEANVPFFTISGSDFVEMFVGVGASRVRDMFEQGKKNAPCIVFIDEIDAVGRHRGAGLGGGNDEREQTLNQLLVEMDGFEPNDGVILIAATNRPDVLDPALLRPGRFDRQITVPNPDVAGREKILKVHMKKVPLGPDVDARTIARGTPGFSGADLANLVNEAALLAARRNRRVVTMTEFEEAKDKVMMGTERRSMVMTEEEKRLTAYHEAGHALVSLRMPGSDPLHKVTIIPRGRALGVTMALPEKDRYSHSKRFLESKLAMMFGGRIAEELVFGVDNVTTGAADDIRQATNLARRMVTEWGMSEKLGRLRYAENEEEVFLGHSVTQRKNVADATAKLIDEEIRRLIDTAETDARKVLSEGRKALDDVAGALLEYETLNGEEVAIVARGETLKRGGDASSPPRSGGRSAVPPTQGKGGEAPGGLAPEPQPGA
;
A
#
# COMPACT_ATOMS: atom_id res chain seq x y z
N MET A 1 19.99 7.93 -4.14
CA MET A 1 20.09 8.76 -2.91
C MET A 1 19.51 10.13 -3.21
N ASN A 2 18.40 10.46 -2.54
CA ASN A 2 17.62 11.69 -2.75
C ASN A 2 18.50 12.94 -2.71
N ASN A 3 18.22 13.94 -3.53
CA ASN A 3 18.91 15.23 -3.47
C ASN A 3 18.84 15.87 -2.08
N PHE A 4 17.78 15.56 -1.32
CA PHE A 4 17.64 15.92 0.08
C PHE A 4 18.69 15.24 0.99
N SER A 5 18.97 13.95 0.82
CA SER A 5 19.97 13.24 1.64
C SER A 5 21.39 13.71 1.30
N LYS A 6 21.66 14.10 0.06
CA LYS A 6 22.94 14.70 -0.34
C LYS A 6 23.14 16.09 0.27
N ASN A 7 22.10 16.92 0.28
CA ASN A 7 22.16 18.24 0.89
C ASN A 7 22.27 18.16 2.43
N LEU A 8 21.53 17.24 3.07
CA LEU A 8 21.63 17.01 4.51
C LEU A 8 23.01 16.51 4.90
N ALA A 9 23.57 15.54 4.17
CA ALA A 9 24.92 15.04 4.41
C ALA A 9 25.97 16.15 4.27
N LEU A 10 25.82 17.04 3.28
CA LEU A 10 26.69 18.20 3.12
C LEU A 10 26.67 19.11 4.36
N TRP A 11 25.47 19.45 4.86
CA TRP A 11 25.32 20.31 6.05
C TRP A 11 25.87 19.65 7.33
N VAL A 12 25.70 18.35 7.49
CA VAL A 12 26.28 17.59 8.63
C VAL A 12 27.80 17.58 8.56
N ILE A 13 28.39 17.38 7.38
CA ILE A 13 29.84 17.41 7.18
C ILE A 13 30.39 18.81 7.50
N ILE A 14 29.71 19.87 7.07
CA ILE A 14 30.08 21.26 7.38
C ILE A 14 30.02 21.53 8.88
N GLY A 15 28.94 21.10 9.55
CA GLY A 15 28.81 21.22 11.01
C GLY A 15 29.95 20.53 11.75
N LEU A 16 30.31 19.32 11.34
CA LEU A 16 31.45 18.58 11.89
C LEU A 16 32.80 19.27 11.63
N LEU A 17 32.98 19.86 10.45
CA LEU A 17 34.21 20.56 10.08
C LEU A 17 34.39 21.84 10.91
N VAL A 18 33.31 22.58 11.17
CA VAL A 18 33.31 23.77 12.04
C VAL A 18 33.61 23.38 13.49
N VAL A 19 32.99 22.31 14.01
CA VAL A 19 33.27 21.80 15.35
C VAL A 19 34.71 21.29 15.48
N GLY A 20 35.22 20.62 14.44
CA GLY A 20 36.61 20.16 14.37
C GLY A 20 37.61 21.31 14.37
N LEU A 21 37.38 22.35 13.57
CA LEU A 21 38.18 23.57 13.57
C LEU A 21 38.13 24.29 14.92
N PHE A 22 36.94 24.40 15.53
CA PHE A 22 36.78 25.04 16.84
C PHE A 22 37.58 24.32 17.95
N ASN A 23 37.57 22.98 17.95
CA ASN A 23 38.36 22.17 18.89
C ASN A 23 39.87 22.29 18.66
N LEU A 24 40.32 22.45 17.41
CA LEU A 24 41.73 22.64 17.09
C LEU A 24 42.27 23.99 17.60
N PHE A 25 41.42 25.02 17.62
CA PHE A 25 41.81 26.34 18.11
C PHE A 25 41.73 26.48 19.64
N GLN A 26 40.86 25.74 20.34
CA GLN A 26 40.87 25.71 21.82
C GLN A 26 42.09 24.97 22.40
N SER A 27 42.68 24.04 21.65
CA SER A 27 43.80 23.22 22.13
C SER A 27 45.17 23.90 22.03
N SER A 28 45.23 25.17 21.60
CA SER A 28 46.49 25.94 21.48
C SER A 28 46.90 26.69 22.75
N ALA A 29 46.27 26.45 23.91
CA ALA A 29 46.72 26.98 25.20
C ALA A 29 47.94 26.20 25.74
N VAL A 30 49.13 26.72 25.40
CA VAL A 30 50.41 26.64 26.12
C VAL A 30 50.78 25.29 26.75
N ARG A 31 51.51 24.45 26.00
CA ARG A 31 52.41 23.41 26.57
C ARG A 31 53.85 23.76 26.22
N GLY A 32 54.53 24.48 27.11
CA GLY A 32 55.99 24.59 27.08
C GLY A 32 56.63 23.24 27.46
N PRO A 33 57.83 22.89 26.94
CA PRO A 33 58.40 21.55 27.05
C PRO A 33 59.17 21.29 28.38
N GLY A 34 58.68 21.79 29.52
CA GLY A 34 59.27 21.56 30.85
C GLY A 34 58.23 21.08 31.85
N ALA A 35 58.61 20.21 32.78
CA ALA A 35 57.71 19.78 33.85
C ALA A 35 57.35 20.99 34.73
N THR A 36 56.06 21.26 34.91
CA THR A 36 55.59 22.30 35.83
C THR A 36 55.74 21.81 37.27
N LEU A 37 56.60 22.46 38.04
CA LEU A 37 56.91 22.12 39.43
C LEU A 37 56.22 23.11 40.38
N ALA A 38 55.72 22.64 41.52
CA ALA A 38 55.21 23.55 42.55
C ALA A 38 56.36 24.38 43.14
N TYR A 39 56.08 25.62 43.55
CA TYR A 39 57.11 26.53 44.07
C TYR A 39 57.78 25.99 45.35
N SER A 40 57.01 25.31 46.21
CA SER A 40 57.53 24.65 47.40
C SER A 40 58.54 23.56 47.07
N ASP A 41 58.24 22.76 46.05
CA ASP A 41 59.09 21.64 45.62
C ASP A 41 60.35 22.18 44.98
N PHE A 42 60.24 23.30 44.25
CA PHE A 42 61.39 23.99 43.69
C PHE A 42 62.34 24.48 44.80
N LEU A 43 61.80 25.10 45.85
CA LEU A 43 62.62 25.51 47.01
C LEU A 43 63.30 24.30 47.66
N HIS A 44 62.60 23.17 47.79
CA HIS A 44 63.17 21.95 48.36
C HIS A 44 64.32 21.39 47.49
N GLU A 45 64.20 21.44 46.17
CA GLU A 45 65.26 21.01 45.25
C GLU A 45 66.47 21.96 45.24
N VAL A 46 66.23 23.26 45.46
CA VAL A 46 67.30 24.26 45.67
C VAL A 46 68.04 23.97 46.97
N GLU A 47 67.33 23.66 48.06
CA GLU A 47 67.94 23.31 49.35
C GLU A 47 68.75 22.00 49.29
N ASN A 48 68.31 21.06 48.46
CA ASN A 48 69.03 19.81 48.18
C ASN A 48 70.21 19.97 47.20
N GLY A 49 70.44 21.17 46.65
CA GLY A 49 71.53 21.44 45.71
C GLY A 49 71.36 20.80 44.33
N GLN A 50 70.12 20.43 43.95
CA GLN A 50 69.84 19.77 42.68
C GLN A 50 69.58 20.74 41.53
N VAL A 51 69.54 22.05 41.77
CA VAL A 51 69.26 23.06 40.75
C VAL A 51 70.56 23.71 40.28
N ALA A 52 70.83 23.67 38.97
CA ALA A 52 72.07 24.22 38.40
C ALA A 52 71.93 25.68 37.97
N ASN A 53 70.84 26.01 37.28
CA ASN A 53 70.58 27.37 36.82
C ASN A 53 69.10 27.69 36.80
N VAL A 54 68.80 28.98 36.96
CA VAL A 54 67.46 29.53 36.98
C VAL A 54 67.45 30.82 36.17
N THR A 55 66.47 30.97 35.28
CA THR A 55 66.13 32.20 34.58
C THR A 55 64.77 32.69 35.08
N ILE A 56 64.74 33.90 35.62
CA ILE A 56 63.51 34.52 36.12
C ILE A 56 62.96 35.44 35.02
N GLN A 57 61.73 35.16 34.62
CA GLN A 57 60.96 35.90 33.61
C GLN A 57 59.65 36.38 34.24
N ASN A 58 59.62 37.64 34.68
CA ASN A 58 58.53 38.20 35.50
C ASN A 58 58.24 37.35 36.75
N ARG A 59 57.13 36.60 36.77
CA ARG A 59 56.76 35.67 37.87
C ARG A 59 57.01 34.21 37.55
N THR A 60 57.55 33.92 36.37
CA THR A 60 57.84 32.57 35.91
C THR A 60 59.32 32.29 36.07
N ILE A 61 59.65 31.15 36.66
CA ILE A 61 61.01 30.66 36.84
C ILE A 61 61.19 29.48 35.90
N LEU A 62 62.14 29.60 34.99
CA LEU A 62 62.59 28.55 34.08
C LEU A 62 63.96 28.09 34.55
N GLY A 63 64.16 26.82 34.88
CA GLY A 63 65.45 26.35 35.37
C GLY A 63 65.81 24.98 34.86
N HIS A 64 67.06 24.59 35.10
CA HIS A 64 67.54 23.23 34.86
C HIS A 64 68.08 22.65 36.16
N PHE A 65 67.74 21.39 36.40
CA PHE A 65 68.39 20.59 37.43
C PHE A 65 69.84 20.26 37.02
N SER A 66 70.65 19.83 37.98
CA SER A 66 72.03 19.40 37.77
C SER A 66 72.16 18.20 36.83
N ASP A 67 71.08 17.46 36.60
CA ASP A 67 70.98 16.37 35.62
C ASP A 67 70.61 16.83 34.19
N GLY A 68 70.40 18.14 34.00
CA GLY A 68 70.05 18.75 32.71
C GLY A 68 68.55 18.79 32.40
N ARG A 69 67.67 18.24 33.25
CA ARG A 69 66.22 18.34 33.04
C ARG A 69 65.72 19.76 33.29
N GLY A 70 64.95 20.29 32.33
CA GLY A 70 64.30 21.60 32.45
C GLY A 70 63.00 21.55 33.25
N PHE A 71 62.76 22.56 34.09
CA PHE A 71 61.53 22.72 34.84
C PHE A 71 61.01 24.16 34.73
N THR A 72 59.72 24.31 35.01
CA THR A 72 59.07 25.62 35.10
C THR A 72 58.28 25.73 36.38
N THR A 73 58.44 26.82 37.13
CA THR A 73 57.64 27.09 38.32
C THR A 73 57.19 28.55 38.36
N PHE A 74 56.15 28.84 39.14
CA PHE A 74 55.61 30.19 39.30
C PHE A 74 55.91 30.70 40.70
N MET A 75 56.59 31.84 40.77
CA MET A 75 57.03 32.46 42.01
C MET A 75 55.89 33.29 42.64
N PRO A 76 55.45 32.98 43.88
CA PRO A 76 54.71 33.93 44.71
C PRO A 76 55.65 35.06 45.17
N GLU A 77 55.12 36.19 45.63
CA GLU A 77 55.96 37.32 46.08
C GLU A 77 56.85 36.92 47.26
N ASP A 78 58.10 36.59 46.96
CA ASP A 78 59.08 36.07 47.91
C ASP A 78 60.42 36.82 47.75
N PRO A 79 60.60 37.94 48.47
CA PRO A 79 61.81 38.76 48.38
C PRO A 79 63.11 38.02 48.78
N GLY A 80 63.01 36.90 49.51
CA GLY A 80 64.16 36.14 50.01
C GLY A 80 64.68 35.06 49.05
N LEU A 81 64.02 34.83 47.91
CA LEU A 81 64.37 33.74 46.99
C LEU A 81 65.78 33.89 46.37
N ILE A 82 66.13 35.11 45.91
CA ILE A 82 67.41 35.34 45.23
C ILE A 82 68.58 35.09 46.20
N GLY A 83 68.42 35.46 47.48
CA GLY A 83 69.40 35.17 48.53
C GLY A 83 69.63 33.68 48.71
N ARG A 84 68.55 32.90 48.85
CA ARG A 84 68.62 31.43 49.01
C ARG A 84 69.25 30.72 47.80
N LEU A 85 68.94 31.18 46.59
CA LEU A 85 69.55 30.64 45.37
C LEU A 85 71.06 30.93 45.31
N THR A 86 71.48 32.13 45.73
CA THR A 86 72.89 32.54 45.70
C THR A 86 73.71 31.84 46.79
N GLU A 87 73.17 31.66 47.99
CA GLU A 87 73.82 30.92 49.09
C GLU A 87 74.11 29.46 48.73
N ARG A 88 73.27 28.84 47.90
CA ARG A 88 73.45 27.47 47.41
C ARG A 88 74.18 27.39 46.06
N GLY A 89 74.71 28.50 45.56
CA GLY A 89 75.55 28.54 44.36
C GLY A 89 74.80 28.38 43.03
N VAL A 90 73.47 28.57 43.00
CA VAL A 90 72.65 28.47 41.78
C VAL A 90 72.85 29.71 40.91
N ARG A 91 73.12 29.53 39.60
CA ARG A 91 73.28 30.66 38.69
C ARG A 91 71.92 31.25 38.30
N VAL A 92 71.66 32.50 38.70
CA VAL A 92 70.41 33.22 38.40
C VAL A 92 70.62 34.19 37.23
N ALA A 93 69.80 34.08 36.19
CA ALA A 93 69.69 35.02 35.07
C ALA A 93 68.30 35.68 35.07
N ALA A 94 68.20 36.92 34.61
CA ALA A 94 66.92 37.59 34.39
C ALA A 94 66.77 37.93 32.91
N ALA A 95 65.62 37.57 32.31
CA ALA A 95 65.33 37.83 30.90
C ALA A 95 63.93 38.48 30.76
N PRO A 96 63.73 39.47 29.87
CA PRO A 96 62.41 39.99 29.55
C PRO A 96 61.60 38.98 28.72
N ASN A 97 60.27 38.97 28.87
CA ASN A 97 59.38 38.16 28.05
C ASN A 97 59.36 38.68 26.60
N GLU A 98 59.69 37.84 25.62
CA GLU A 98 59.44 38.15 24.21
C GLU A 98 57.95 37.93 23.92
N GLU A 99 57.19 39.01 23.76
CA GLU A 99 55.82 38.92 23.24
C GLU A 99 55.84 38.68 21.72
N PRO A 100 55.04 37.75 21.19
CA PRO A 100 54.93 37.59 19.74
C PRO A 100 54.40 38.87 19.09
N SER A 101 54.91 39.18 17.90
CA SER A 101 54.53 40.34 17.07
C SER A 101 53.00 40.59 17.07
N PRO A 102 52.54 41.81 17.43
CA PRO A 102 51.11 42.17 17.44
C PRO A 102 50.41 41.98 16.09
N LEU A 103 51.15 42.08 14.98
CA LEU A 103 50.60 41.87 13.64
C LEU A 103 50.31 40.39 13.36
N PHE A 104 51.15 39.49 13.88
CA PHE A 104 50.96 38.05 13.69
C PHE A 104 49.75 37.54 14.49
N SER A 105 49.54 38.04 15.71
CA SER A 105 48.37 37.68 16.53
C SER A 105 47.04 38.18 15.95
N ILE A 106 47.03 39.37 15.33
CA ILE A 106 45.85 39.89 14.62
C ILE A 106 45.52 39.03 13.39
N PHE A 107 46.54 38.63 12.60
CA PHE A 107 46.31 37.79 11.43
C PHE A 107 45.73 36.41 11.80
N VAL A 108 46.31 35.74 12.80
CA VAL A 108 45.85 34.42 13.25
C VAL A 108 44.44 34.47 13.86
N SER A 109 44.08 35.55 14.56
CA SER A 109 42.74 35.70 15.14
C SER A 109 41.65 36.04 14.12
N TRP A 110 41.98 36.76 13.05
CA TRP A 110 41.00 37.15 12.02
C TRP A 110 40.89 36.14 10.88
N PHE A 111 41.91 35.31 10.64
CA PHE A 111 41.92 34.31 9.57
C PHE A 111 40.70 33.37 9.58
N PRO A 112 40.26 32.80 10.73
CA PRO A 112 39.07 31.93 10.77
C PRO A 112 37.78 32.66 10.38
N MET A 113 37.65 33.92 10.78
CA MET A 113 36.47 34.73 10.48
C MET A 113 36.43 35.14 9.00
N LEU A 114 37.57 35.52 8.42
CA LEU A 114 37.68 35.82 6.99
C LEU A 114 37.44 34.60 6.10
N LEU A 115 37.89 33.42 6.53
CA LEU A 115 37.64 32.16 5.82
C LEU A 115 36.14 31.80 5.84
N LEU A 116 35.46 31.98 6.97
CA LEU A 116 34.01 31.81 7.08
C LEU A 116 33.24 32.77 6.15
N ILE A 117 33.64 34.05 6.10
CA ILE A 117 33.04 35.05 5.21
C ILE A 117 33.28 34.68 3.74
N GLY A 118 34.48 34.22 3.38
CA GLY A 118 34.80 33.78 2.01
C GLY A 118 33.97 32.57 1.56
N VAL A 119 33.83 31.56 2.42
CA VAL A 119 32.97 30.40 2.17
C VAL A 119 31.49 30.80 2.06
N TRP A 120 31.02 31.71 2.92
CA TRP A 120 29.66 32.23 2.88
C TRP A 120 29.34 32.97 1.57
N ILE A 121 30.27 33.82 1.09
CA ILE A 121 30.14 34.53 -0.20
C ILE A 121 30.16 33.53 -1.37
N PHE A 122 31.02 32.52 -1.33
CA PHE A 122 31.08 31.47 -2.36
C PHE A 122 29.74 30.71 -2.46
N PHE A 123 29.11 30.37 -1.34
CA PHE A 123 27.80 29.70 -1.32
C PHE A 123 26.65 30.61 -1.75
N MET A 124 26.64 31.89 -1.36
CA MET A 124 25.66 32.85 -1.88
C MET A 124 25.73 32.96 -3.40
N ARG A 125 26.94 32.97 -3.98
CA ARG A 125 27.13 32.96 -5.44
C ARG A 125 26.63 31.67 -6.09
N GLN A 126 26.80 30.51 -5.44
CA GLN A 126 26.33 29.23 -5.95
C GLN A 126 24.80 29.07 -5.85
N MET A 127 24.17 29.63 -4.82
CA MET A 127 22.72 29.59 -4.63
C MET A 127 21.99 30.56 -5.57
N GLN A 128 22.61 31.69 -5.92
CA GLN A 128 22.04 32.68 -6.84
C GLN A 128 22.15 32.26 -8.32
N SER A 129 23.11 31.41 -8.68
CA SER A 129 23.18 30.76 -10.01
C SER A 129 22.11 29.68 -10.24
N GLY A 130 21.30 29.34 -9.22
CA GLY A 130 20.17 28.40 -9.28
C GLY A 130 18.79 29.08 -9.23
N GLY A 131 18.71 30.37 -9.56
CA GLY A 131 17.57 31.29 -9.36
C GLY A 131 16.24 30.99 -10.08
N GLY A 132 15.97 29.74 -10.47
CA GLY A 132 14.69 29.31 -11.04
C GLY A 132 13.80 28.47 -10.10
N LYS A 133 14.31 28.02 -8.94
CA LYS A 133 13.59 27.04 -8.10
C LYS A 133 12.71 27.62 -6.99
N ALA A 134 12.93 28.86 -6.55
CA ALA A 134 12.06 29.48 -5.54
C ALA A 134 10.68 29.89 -6.11
N MET A 135 10.58 30.17 -7.41
CA MET A 135 9.33 30.52 -8.09
C MET A 135 8.50 29.29 -8.53
N GLY A 136 9.01 28.08 -8.29
CA GLY A 136 8.32 26.83 -8.62
C GLY A 136 7.36 26.30 -7.55
N PHE A 137 7.30 26.94 -6.38
CA PHE A 137 6.47 26.45 -5.26
C PHE A 137 4.95 26.51 -5.51
N GLY A 138 4.50 27.42 -6.38
CA GLY A 138 3.08 27.57 -6.76
C GLY A 138 2.66 26.89 -8.07
N LYS A 139 3.60 26.31 -8.82
CA LYS A 139 3.27 25.65 -10.10
C LYS A 139 2.63 24.28 -9.83
N SER A 140 1.59 23.98 -10.58
CA SER A 140 0.93 22.69 -10.60
C SER A 140 1.93 21.59 -11.00
N ARG A 141 1.90 20.47 -10.28
CA ARG A 141 2.66 19.25 -10.63
C ARG A 141 1.93 18.36 -11.63
N ALA A 142 0.86 18.86 -12.26
CA ALA A 142 0.08 18.12 -13.23
C ALA A 142 1.00 17.54 -14.31
N ARG A 143 0.94 16.21 -14.48
CA ARG A 143 1.71 15.53 -15.51
C ARG A 143 0.95 15.65 -16.83
N LEU A 144 1.52 16.39 -17.78
CA LEU A 144 1.00 16.42 -19.14
C LEU A 144 1.37 15.11 -19.83
N LEU A 145 0.37 14.24 -20.03
CA LEU A 145 0.51 13.04 -20.84
C LEU A 145 0.29 13.46 -22.30
N THR A 146 1.37 13.79 -23.00
CA THR A 146 1.33 14.03 -24.44
C THR A 146 1.17 12.70 -25.19
N GLU A 147 0.46 12.71 -26.32
CA GLU A 147 -0.07 11.60 -27.14
C GLU A 147 0.83 10.37 -27.40
N ARG A 148 2.12 10.37 -27.05
CA ARG A 148 3.10 9.35 -27.50
C ARG A 148 3.34 8.18 -26.54
N GLN A 149 2.86 8.20 -25.29
CA GLN A 149 3.07 7.07 -24.37
C GLN A 149 1.76 6.53 -23.78
N GLY A 150 1.37 5.33 -24.23
CA GLY A 150 0.29 4.53 -23.63
C GLY A 150 -1.12 5.08 -23.87
N ARG A 151 -1.50 5.23 -25.15
CA ARG A 151 -2.88 5.51 -25.55
C ARG A 151 -3.78 4.38 -25.06
N VAL A 152 -4.74 4.72 -24.21
CA VAL A 152 -5.79 3.82 -23.72
C VAL A 152 -7.07 4.26 -24.40
N THR A 153 -7.86 3.32 -24.92
CA THR A 153 -9.17 3.61 -25.53
C THR A 153 -10.28 2.85 -24.81
N PHE A 154 -11.54 3.00 -25.24
CA PHE A 154 -12.64 2.23 -24.68
C PHE A 154 -12.52 0.72 -24.90
N GLU A 155 -11.64 0.24 -25.79
CA GLU A 155 -11.37 -1.19 -25.96
C GLU A 155 -10.61 -1.81 -24.78
N ASP A 156 -9.81 -1.00 -24.08
CA ASP A 156 -9.04 -1.42 -22.89
C ASP A 156 -9.85 -1.38 -21.60
N VAL A 157 -11.04 -0.79 -21.64
CA VAL A 157 -11.97 -0.70 -20.51
C VAL A 157 -13.09 -1.70 -20.75
N ALA A 158 -13.52 -2.45 -19.74
CA ALA A 158 -14.55 -3.47 -19.90
C ALA A 158 -15.45 -3.56 -18.67
N GLY A 159 -16.66 -4.07 -18.85
CA GLY A 159 -17.59 -4.38 -17.76
C GLY A 159 -18.31 -3.17 -17.14
N ILE A 160 -18.29 -2.03 -17.82
CA ILE A 160 -18.98 -0.79 -17.43
C ILE A 160 -19.64 -0.15 -18.66
N ASP A 161 -20.51 -0.92 -19.32
CA ASP A 161 -21.06 -0.55 -20.63
C ASP A 161 -22.00 0.67 -20.51
N GLU A 162 -22.79 0.76 -19.42
CA GLU A 162 -23.68 1.89 -19.15
C GLU A 162 -22.91 3.19 -18.92
N ALA A 163 -21.84 3.13 -18.11
CA ALA A 163 -20.99 4.30 -17.85
C ALA A 163 -20.27 4.76 -19.13
N LYS A 164 -19.92 3.84 -20.03
CA LYS A 164 -19.33 4.19 -21.34
C LYS A 164 -20.33 4.91 -22.22
N GLU A 165 -21.56 4.42 -22.33
CA GLU A 165 -22.61 5.05 -23.15
C GLU A 165 -22.86 6.50 -22.71
N GLU A 166 -22.96 6.76 -21.40
CA GLU A 166 -23.09 8.14 -20.89
C GLU A 166 -21.87 9.02 -21.20
N LEU A 167 -20.68 8.43 -21.26
CA LEU A 167 -19.42 9.13 -21.55
C LEU A 167 -19.15 9.29 -23.05
N GLU A 168 -19.83 8.55 -23.93
CA GLU A 168 -19.74 8.73 -25.38
C GLU A 168 -20.22 10.12 -25.79
N GLU A 169 -21.22 10.68 -25.12
CA GLU A 169 -21.66 12.07 -25.33
C GLU A 169 -20.52 13.07 -25.08
N VAL A 170 -19.72 12.85 -24.04
CA VAL A 170 -18.57 13.70 -23.67
C VAL A 170 -17.46 13.58 -24.71
N VAL A 171 -17.22 12.36 -25.21
CA VAL A 171 -16.25 12.09 -26.28
C VAL A 171 -16.68 12.75 -27.59
N GLU A 172 -17.94 12.59 -27.99
CA GLU A 172 -18.47 13.16 -29.23
C GLU A 172 -18.38 14.68 -29.20
N PHE A 173 -18.67 15.28 -28.04
CA PHE A 173 -18.51 16.71 -27.85
C PHE A 173 -17.04 17.17 -28.03
N LEU A 174 -16.07 16.46 -27.44
CA LEU A 174 -14.66 16.80 -27.61
C LEU A 174 -14.19 16.64 -29.07
N LYS A 175 -14.79 15.73 -29.83
CA LYS A 175 -14.50 15.50 -31.26
C LYS A 175 -15.16 16.56 -32.16
N ASP A 176 -16.42 16.93 -31.92
CA ASP A 176 -17.15 17.95 -32.70
C ASP A 176 -17.99 18.88 -31.79
N PRO A 177 -17.37 19.91 -31.18
CA PRO A 177 -18.07 20.87 -30.32
C PRO A 177 -19.15 21.67 -31.06
N GLN A 178 -18.98 21.90 -32.37
CA GLN A 178 -19.87 22.76 -33.15
C GLN A 178 -21.25 22.13 -33.36
N LYS A 179 -21.31 20.80 -33.46
CA LYS A 179 -22.56 20.04 -33.56
C LYS A 179 -23.53 20.37 -32.41
N PHE A 180 -23.01 20.45 -31.18
CA PHE A 180 -23.81 20.72 -29.98
C PHE A 180 -24.14 22.21 -29.82
N GLN A 181 -23.19 23.10 -30.14
CA GLN A 181 -23.40 24.56 -30.06
C GLN A 181 -24.50 25.04 -31.03
N LYS A 182 -24.58 24.48 -32.24
CA LYS A 182 -25.62 24.82 -33.24
C LYS A 182 -27.05 24.55 -32.75
N LEU A 183 -27.21 23.57 -31.88
CA LEU A 183 -28.50 23.17 -31.31
C LEU A 183 -28.79 23.84 -29.96
N GLY A 184 -27.90 24.73 -29.49
CA GLY A 184 -28.03 25.39 -28.18
C GLY A 184 -27.77 24.46 -26.98
N GLY A 185 -27.16 23.29 -27.21
CA GLY A 185 -26.78 22.37 -26.16
C GLY A 185 -25.73 22.99 -25.24
N ARG A 186 -25.93 22.88 -23.93
CA ARG A 186 -24.95 23.33 -22.92
C ARG A 186 -24.05 22.16 -22.53
N ILE A 187 -22.77 22.46 -22.43
CA ILE A 187 -21.72 21.48 -22.20
C ILE A 187 -21.61 21.23 -20.69
N PRO A 188 -21.54 19.96 -20.25
CA PRO A 188 -21.24 19.67 -18.85
C PRO A 188 -19.84 20.17 -18.53
N LYS A 189 -19.74 21.09 -17.58
CA LYS A 189 -18.44 21.64 -17.16
C LYS A 189 -17.62 20.63 -16.38
N GLY A 190 -18.29 19.71 -15.68
CA GLY A 190 -17.67 18.76 -14.79
C GLY A 190 -18.40 17.42 -14.75
N VAL A 191 -17.64 16.33 -14.86
CA VAL A 191 -18.12 14.97 -14.66
C VAL A 191 -17.49 14.40 -13.40
N LEU A 192 -18.31 13.90 -12.48
CA LEU A 192 -17.85 13.19 -11.29
C LEU A 192 -18.06 11.69 -11.48
N LEU A 193 -16.95 10.95 -11.51
CA LEU A 193 -16.92 9.49 -11.49
C LEU A 193 -16.97 8.99 -10.05
N VAL A 194 -18.05 8.29 -9.70
CA VAL A 194 -18.31 7.81 -8.35
C VAL A 194 -18.25 6.29 -8.33
N GLY A 195 -17.53 5.69 -7.39
CA GLY A 195 -17.62 4.24 -7.20
C GLY A 195 -16.50 3.68 -6.34
N PRO A 196 -16.54 2.38 -6.00
CA PRO A 196 -15.52 1.73 -5.18
C PRO A 196 -14.09 1.90 -5.74
N PRO A 197 -13.05 1.78 -4.90
CA PRO A 197 -11.68 1.77 -5.38
C PRO A 197 -11.43 0.60 -6.34
N GLY A 198 -10.56 0.78 -7.32
CA GLY A 198 -10.18 -0.30 -8.24
C GLY A 198 -11.17 -0.60 -9.38
N THR A 199 -12.29 0.13 -9.51
CA THR A 199 -13.25 -0.04 -10.61
C THR A 199 -12.80 0.58 -11.94
N GLY A 200 -11.62 1.20 -11.99
CA GLY A 200 -11.05 1.73 -13.22
C GLY A 200 -11.45 3.17 -13.55
N LYS A 201 -11.90 3.99 -12.58
CA LYS A 201 -12.24 5.42 -12.79
C LYS A 201 -11.13 6.21 -13.51
N THR A 202 -9.89 6.10 -13.04
CA THR A 202 -8.71 6.73 -13.66
C THR A 202 -8.43 6.19 -15.06
N LEU A 203 -8.65 4.88 -15.28
CA LEU A 203 -8.48 4.25 -16.59
C LEU A 203 -9.54 4.74 -17.57
N LEU A 204 -10.79 4.86 -17.12
CA LEU A 204 -11.91 5.37 -17.89
C LEU A 204 -11.69 6.83 -18.30
N ALA A 205 -11.24 7.68 -17.39
CA ALA A 205 -10.90 9.08 -17.71
C ALA A 205 -9.80 9.19 -18.79
N ARG A 206 -8.78 8.31 -18.71
CA ARG A 206 -7.74 8.22 -19.75
C ARG A 206 -8.28 7.70 -21.08
N ALA A 207 -9.23 6.76 -21.04
CA ALA A 207 -9.86 6.22 -22.23
C ALA A 207 -10.69 7.28 -22.97
N ILE A 208 -11.42 8.13 -22.26
CA ILE A 208 -12.17 9.26 -22.84
C ILE A 208 -11.22 10.18 -23.61
N ALA A 209 -10.09 10.55 -23.01
CA ALA A 209 -9.09 11.40 -23.66
C ALA A 209 -8.47 10.72 -24.91
N GLY A 210 -8.15 9.43 -24.81
CA GLY A 210 -7.58 8.65 -25.91
C GLY A 210 -8.56 8.41 -27.06
N GLU A 211 -9.86 8.33 -26.75
CA GLU A 211 -10.94 8.21 -27.73
C GLU A 211 -11.20 9.54 -28.44
N ALA A 212 -11.25 10.65 -27.70
CA ALA A 212 -11.41 12.00 -28.24
C ALA A 212 -10.13 12.57 -28.89
N ASN A 213 -8.98 11.95 -28.66
CA ASN A 213 -7.66 12.40 -29.09
C ASN A 213 -7.34 13.84 -28.63
N VAL A 214 -7.52 14.09 -27.33
CA VAL A 214 -7.24 15.38 -26.68
C VAL A 214 -6.18 15.24 -25.58
N PRO A 215 -5.43 16.30 -25.23
CA PRO A 215 -4.51 16.28 -24.09
C PRO A 215 -5.19 15.90 -22.78
N PHE A 216 -4.50 15.10 -21.97
CA PHE A 216 -4.98 14.64 -20.66
C PHE A 216 -4.04 15.14 -19.55
N PHE A 217 -4.57 15.98 -18.68
CA PHE A 217 -3.89 16.45 -17.47
C PHE A 217 -4.40 15.65 -16.28
N THR A 218 -3.49 15.10 -15.48
CA THR A 218 -3.85 14.36 -14.26
C THR A 218 -3.18 14.99 -13.05
N ILE A 219 -3.97 15.18 -11.99
CA ILE A 219 -3.54 15.62 -10.68
C ILE A 219 -4.24 14.79 -9.60
N SER A 220 -3.55 14.55 -8.48
CA SER A 220 -4.17 13.95 -7.32
C SER A 220 -4.79 15.03 -6.43
N GLY A 221 -5.97 14.80 -5.88
CA GLY A 221 -6.61 15.70 -4.92
C GLY A 221 -5.73 15.94 -3.70
N SER A 222 -4.97 14.93 -3.29
CA SER A 222 -3.97 15.04 -2.22
C SER A 222 -2.80 15.97 -2.56
N ASP A 223 -2.49 16.23 -3.83
CA ASP A 223 -1.43 17.18 -4.22
C ASP A 223 -1.81 18.64 -3.92
N PHE A 224 -3.08 18.92 -3.64
CA PHE A 224 -3.54 20.25 -3.28
C PHE A 224 -3.52 20.50 -1.78
N VAL A 225 -3.35 19.47 -0.94
CA VAL A 225 -3.30 19.58 0.52
C VAL A 225 -1.84 19.68 0.95
N GLU A 226 -1.41 20.87 1.32
CA GLU A 226 -0.01 21.15 1.69
C GLU A 226 0.07 21.84 3.07
N MET A 227 1.25 21.80 3.70
CA MET A 227 1.47 22.43 5.01
C MET A 227 1.42 23.97 4.96
N PHE A 228 1.49 24.58 3.77
CA PHE A 228 1.56 26.02 3.58
C PHE A 228 0.24 26.56 3.02
N VAL A 229 -0.37 27.48 3.78
CA VAL A 229 -1.61 28.16 3.39
C VAL A 229 -1.44 28.86 2.03
N GLY A 230 -2.42 28.70 1.14
CA GLY A 230 -2.47 29.33 -0.18
C GLY A 230 -1.68 28.63 -1.29
N VAL A 231 -0.85 27.62 -0.98
CA VAL A 231 -0.14 26.84 -2.03
C VAL A 231 -1.12 26.00 -2.85
N GLY A 232 -2.08 25.32 -2.20
CA GLY A 232 -3.13 24.56 -2.88
C GLY A 232 -3.93 25.42 -3.85
N ALA A 233 -4.44 26.57 -3.39
CA ALA A 233 -5.15 27.53 -4.23
C ALA A 233 -4.34 28.03 -5.44
N SER A 234 -3.04 28.29 -5.28
CA SER A 234 -2.16 28.69 -6.39
C SER A 234 -2.02 27.59 -7.45
N ARG A 235 -1.88 26.33 -7.02
CA ARG A 235 -1.82 25.16 -7.93
C ARG A 235 -3.13 24.95 -8.68
N VAL A 236 -4.27 25.17 -8.04
CA VAL A 236 -5.58 25.15 -8.69
C VAL A 236 -5.61 26.18 -9.82
N ARG A 237 -5.22 27.44 -9.56
CA ARG A 237 -5.18 28.47 -10.63
C ARG A 237 -4.28 28.07 -11.80
N ASP A 238 -3.05 27.65 -11.52
CA ASP A 238 -2.10 27.26 -12.57
C ASP A 238 -2.58 26.04 -13.37
N MET A 239 -3.23 25.06 -12.73
CA MET A 239 -3.84 23.93 -13.42
C MET A 239 -4.92 24.39 -14.41
N PHE A 240 -5.81 25.29 -13.99
CA PHE A 240 -6.87 25.80 -14.86
C PHE A 240 -6.31 26.68 -15.99
N GLU A 241 -5.29 27.49 -15.72
CA GLU A 241 -4.62 28.29 -16.75
C GLU A 241 -3.92 27.41 -17.80
N GLN A 242 -3.29 26.32 -17.37
CA GLN A 242 -2.70 25.33 -18.28
C GLN A 242 -3.77 24.60 -19.10
N GLY A 243 -4.90 24.26 -18.50
CA GLY A 243 -6.05 23.68 -19.21
C GLY A 243 -6.55 24.61 -20.33
N LYS A 244 -6.78 25.89 -20.00
CA LYS A 244 -7.21 26.90 -20.98
C LYS A 244 -6.25 27.05 -22.16
N LYS A 245 -4.93 27.01 -21.91
CA LYS A 245 -3.90 27.12 -22.97
C LYS A 245 -3.86 25.91 -23.91
N ASN A 246 -4.34 24.75 -23.47
CA ASN A 246 -4.28 23.49 -24.23
C ASN A 246 -5.67 22.99 -24.65
N ALA A 247 -6.68 23.85 -24.63
CA ALA A 247 -8.02 23.48 -25.06
C ALA A 247 -8.07 23.11 -26.57
N PRO A 248 -8.84 22.09 -26.96
CA PRO A 248 -9.68 21.24 -26.11
C PRO A 248 -8.86 20.21 -25.32
N CYS A 249 -9.13 20.06 -24.02
CA CYS A 249 -8.41 19.10 -23.16
C CYS A 249 -9.26 18.58 -22.00
N ILE A 250 -8.82 17.49 -21.40
CA ILE A 250 -9.40 16.94 -20.17
C ILE A 250 -8.47 17.20 -18.99
N VAL A 251 -9.04 17.73 -17.90
CA VAL A 251 -8.37 17.87 -16.60
C VAL A 251 -8.98 16.88 -15.63
N PHE A 252 -8.19 15.88 -15.22
CA PHE A 252 -8.59 14.82 -14.31
C PHE A 252 -8.05 15.03 -12.89
N ILE A 253 -8.95 15.06 -11.92
CA ILE A 253 -8.65 15.14 -10.48
C ILE A 253 -9.02 13.80 -9.82
N ASP A 254 -8.02 13.00 -9.46
CA ASP A 254 -8.26 11.79 -8.65
C ASP A 254 -8.45 12.15 -7.17
N GLU A 255 -9.11 11.32 -6.38
CA GLU A 255 -9.31 11.54 -4.92
C GLU A 255 -9.78 12.97 -4.57
N ILE A 256 -10.79 13.48 -5.28
CA ILE A 256 -11.31 14.84 -5.04
C ILE A 256 -11.81 15.05 -3.61
N ASP A 257 -12.17 13.96 -2.91
CA ASP A 257 -12.55 13.98 -1.50
C ASP A 257 -11.44 14.44 -0.55
N ALA A 258 -10.18 14.48 -0.98
CA ALA A 258 -9.08 15.07 -0.21
C ALA A 258 -9.23 16.59 -0.03
N VAL A 259 -9.76 17.29 -1.04
CA VAL A 259 -10.00 18.75 -1.03
C VAL A 259 -11.46 19.14 -0.92
N GLY A 260 -12.35 18.29 -1.42
CA GLY A 260 -13.78 18.56 -1.54
C GLY A 260 -14.59 18.14 -0.33
N ARG A 261 -13.96 17.82 0.80
CA ARG A 261 -14.66 17.31 1.99
C ARG A 261 -15.51 18.39 2.65
N HIS A 262 -16.72 18.03 3.06
CA HIS A 262 -17.62 18.91 3.81
C HIS A 262 -16.99 19.38 5.12
N ARG A 263 -17.34 20.60 5.54
CA ARG A 263 -16.97 21.18 6.83
C ARG A 263 -17.33 20.22 7.97
N GLY A 264 -16.34 19.84 8.76
CA GLY A 264 -16.52 19.27 10.10
C GLY A 264 -16.09 20.29 11.15
N ALA A 265 -16.76 20.32 12.30
CA ALA A 265 -16.44 21.17 13.46
C ALA A 265 -15.12 20.76 14.14
N GLY A 266 -14.03 20.70 13.38
CA GLY A 266 -12.68 20.49 13.89
C GLY A 266 -12.13 21.80 14.44
N LEU A 267 -12.06 21.91 15.77
CA LEU A 267 -11.28 22.92 16.47
C LEU A 267 -9.78 22.73 16.17
N GLY A 268 -9.30 23.30 15.08
CA GLY A 268 -7.86 23.28 14.73
C GLY A 268 -7.61 23.81 13.32
N GLY A 269 -6.67 24.76 13.19
CA GLY A 269 -6.36 25.53 11.96
C GLY A 269 -5.81 24.74 10.76
N GLY A 270 -6.07 23.44 10.65
CA GLY A 270 -5.83 22.62 9.45
C GLY A 270 -7.01 22.57 8.48
N ASN A 271 -8.10 23.30 8.77
CA ASN A 271 -9.25 23.45 7.87
C ASN A 271 -9.10 24.61 6.89
N ASP A 272 -8.38 25.67 7.27
CA ASP A 272 -8.34 26.93 6.51
C ASP A 272 -7.69 26.77 5.11
N GLU A 273 -6.66 25.94 4.98
CA GLU A 273 -5.96 25.68 3.71
C GLU A 273 -6.82 24.86 2.73
N ARG A 274 -7.51 23.83 3.23
CA ARG A 274 -8.43 23.01 2.45
C ARG A 274 -9.62 23.83 1.99
N GLU A 275 -10.20 24.63 2.87
CA GLU A 275 -11.32 25.52 2.52
C GLU A 275 -10.92 26.56 1.47
N GLN A 276 -9.74 27.17 1.61
CA GLN A 276 -9.25 28.14 0.63
C GLN A 276 -9.06 27.49 -0.74
N THR A 277 -8.48 26.30 -0.78
CA THR A 277 -8.25 25.53 -2.01
C THR A 277 -9.56 25.09 -2.65
N LEU A 278 -10.52 24.61 -1.87
CA LEU A 278 -11.86 24.26 -2.34
C LEU A 278 -12.58 25.48 -2.92
N ASN A 279 -12.60 26.60 -2.20
CA ASN A 279 -13.22 27.82 -2.70
C ASN A 279 -12.55 28.31 -3.99
N GLN A 280 -11.23 28.20 -4.11
CA GLN A 280 -10.54 28.54 -5.35
C GLN A 280 -10.99 27.61 -6.50
N LEU A 281 -11.12 26.31 -6.24
CA LEU A 281 -11.63 25.36 -7.24
C LEU A 281 -13.04 25.75 -7.71
N LEU A 282 -13.93 26.12 -6.79
CA LEU A 282 -15.28 26.58 -7.11
C LEU A 282 -15.27 27.86 -7.96
N VAL A 283 -14.43 28.83 -7.61
CA VAL A 283 -14.28 30.09 -8.35
C VAL A 283 -13.78 29.84 -9.78
N GLU A 284 -12.79 28.96 -9.94
CA GLU A 284 -12.27 28.62 -11.27
C GLU A 284 -13.29 27.85 -12.13
N MET A 285 -14.09 26.96 -11.52
CA MET A 285 -15.17 26.23 -12.22
C MET A 285 -16.31 27.16 -12.66
N ASP A 286 -16.72 28.09 -11.80
CA ASP A 286 -17.74 29.08 -12.12
C ASP A 286 -17.23 30.08 -13.18
N GLY A 287 -15.93 30.35 -13.20
CA GLY A 287 -15.25 31.24 -14.14
C GLY A 287 -14.99 30.69 -15.56
N PHE A 288 -15.37 29.44 -15.86
CA PHE A 288 -15.35 28.90 -17.23
C PHE A 288 -16.58 29.34 -18.02
N GLU A 289 -16.38 29.78 -19.27
CA GLU A 289 -17.48 29.82 -20.22
C GLU A 289 -17.73 28.42 -20.79
N PRO A 290 -18.98 28.02 -21.09
CA PRO A 290 -19.26 26.70 -21.66
C PRO A 290 -18.45 26.38 -22.93
N ASN A 291 -17.98 27.40 -23.67
CA ASN A 291 -17.29 27.24 -24.94
C ASN A 291 -15.76 27.10 -24.82
N ASP A 292 -15.18 27.11 -23.61
CA ASP A 292 -13.72 27.10 -23.42
C ASP A 292 -13.07 25.74 -23.80
N GLY A 293 -13.86 24.70 -24.11
CA GLY A 293 -13.35 23.40 -24.59
C GLY A 293 -12.59 22.60 -23.54
N VAL A 294 -12.66 22.98 -22.26
CA VAL A 294 -12.04 22.27 -21.14
C VAL A 294 -13.10 21.50 -20.38
N ILE A 295 -12.88 20.20 -20.17
CA ILE A 295 -13.77 19.35 -19.37
C ILE A 295 -13.04 18.90 -18.12
N LEU A 296 -13.66 19.16 -16.96
CA LEU A 296 -13.16 18.69 -15.68
C LEU A 296 -13.75 17.31 -15.38
N ILE A 297 -12.90 16.32 -15.11
CA ILE A 297 -13.34 14.99 -14.66
C ILE A 297 -12.75 14.76 -13.27
N ALA A 298 -13.57 14.41 -12.30
CA ALA A 298 -13.11 14.07 -10.95
C ALA A 298 -13.49 12.63 -10.60
N ALA A 299 -12.69 11.98 -9.76
CA ALA A 299 -13.01 10.66 -9.23
C ALA A 299 -13.06 10.67 -7.71
N THR A 300 -14.06 9.99 -7.13
CA THR A 300 -14.18 9.78 -5.69
C THR A 300 -14.65 8.36 -5.38
N ASN A 301 -14.20 7.84 -4.23
CA ASN A 301 -14.76 6.62 -3.64
C ASN A 301 -15.87 6.93 -2.61
N ARG A 302 -16.02 8.20 -2.24
CA ARG A 302 -16.86 8.69 -1.15
C ARG A 302 -17.63 9.93 -1.58
N PRO A 303 -18.72 9.77 -2.34
CA PRO A 303 -19.54 10.92 -2.75
C PRO A 303 -20.24 11.58 -1.55
N ASP A 304 -20.48 10.80 -0.48
CA ASP A 304 -21.14 11.20 0.77
C ASP A 304 -20.41 12.30 1.53
N VAL A 305 -19.08 12.32 1.47
CA VAL A 305 -18.28 13.30 2.22
C VAL A 305 -18.04 14.60 1.45
N LEU A 306 -18.45 14.67 0.19
CA LEU A 306 -18.19 15.84 -0.65
C LEU A 306 -19.09 17.01 -0.27
N ASP A 307 -18.55 18.23 -0.39
CA ASP A 307 -19.31 19.46 -0.24
C ASP A 307 -20.38 19.54 -1.35
N PRO A 308 -21.69 19.65 -1.02
CA PRO A 308 -22.77 19.80 -1.98
C PRO A 308 -22.58 20.97 -2.94
N ALA A 309 -21.78 21.97 -2.58
CA ALA A 309 -21.40 23.05 -3.47
C ALA A 309 -20.74 22.54 -4.75
N LEU A 310 -19.91 21.49 -4.70
CA LEU A 310 -19.27 20.89 -5.88
C LEU A 310 -20.28 20.25 -6.84
N LEU A 311 -21.40 19.75 -6.32
CA LEU A 311 -22.42 18.99 -7.05
C LEU A 311 -23.53 19.88 -7.65
N ARG A 312 -23.44 21.22 -7.48
CA ARG A 312 -24.44 22.14 -8.02
C ARG A 312 -24.32 22.27 -9.55
N PRO A 313 -25.44 22.52 -10.26
CA PRO A 313 -25.42 22.74 -11.71
C PRO A 313 -24.40 23.82 -12.11
N GLY A 314 -23.63 23.54 -13.18
CA GLY A 314 -22.52 24.40 -13.62
C GLY A 314 -21.15 24.05 -13.00
N ARG A 315 -21.09 23.02 -12.13
CA ARG A 315 -19.84 22.49 -11.57
C ARG A 315 -19.69 21.02 -11.97
N PHE A 316 -19.76 20.07 -11.03
CA PHE A 316 -19.91 18.65 -11.35
C PHE A 316 -21.40 18.32 -11.53
N ASP A 317 -21.93 18.73 -12.68
CA ASP A 317 -23.35 18.61 -13.02
C ASP A 317 -23.71 17.21 -13.55
N ARG A 318 -22.74 16.44 -14.04
CA ARG A 318 -22.90 15.02 -14.37
C ARG A 318 -22.24 14.15 -13.30
N GLN A 319 -23.00 13.21 -12.75
CA GLN A 319 -22.49 12.20 -11.83
C GLN A 319 -22.69 10.83 -12.45
N ILE A 320 -21.59 10.12 -12.69
CA ILE A 320 -21.60 8.81 -13.34
C ILE A 320 -21.10 7.79 -12.33
N THR A 321 -21.94 6.80 -12.05
CA THR A 321 -21.58 5.73 -11.13
C THR A 321 -20.84 4.64 -11.87
N VAL A 322 -19.66 4.27 -11.37
CA VAL A 322 -18.80 3.19 -11.87
C VAL A 322 -18.83 2.06 -10.83
N PRO A 323 -19.83 1.15 -10.91
CA PRO A 323 -20.00 0.09 -9.92
C PRO A 323 -18.91 -0.98 -10.04
N ASN A 324 -18.91 -1.92 -9.10
CA ASN A 324 -18.18 -3.16 -9.29
C ASN A 324 -18.79 -3.96 -10.45
N PRO A 325 -17.96 -4.63 -11.27
CA PRO A 325 -18.43 -5.38 -12.43
C PRO A 325 -19.28 -6.60 -12.03
N ASP A 326 -20.29 -6.89 -12.85
CA ASP A 326 -21.09 -8.12 -12.80
C ASP A 326 -20.32 -9.34 -13.36
N VAL A 327 -20.87 -10.55 -13.31
CA VAL A 327 -20.19 -11.76 -13.84
C VAL A 327 -19.70 -11.55 -15.29
N ALA A 328 -20.55 -10.97 -16.16
CA ALA A 328 -20.21 -10.78 -17.56
C ALA A 328 -19.10 -9.72 -17.71
N GLY A 329 -19.17 -8.63 -16.96
CA GLY A 329 -18.15 -7.61 -16.88
C GLY A 329 -16.82 -8.15 -16.37
N ARG A 330 -16.83 -8.96 -15.30
CA ARG A 330 -15.63 -9.63 -14.77
C ARG A 330 -15.00 -10.55 -15.83
N GLU A 331 -15.81 -11.30 -16.57
CA GLU A 331 -15.32 -12.13 -17.68
C GLU A 331 -14.66 -11.28 -18.78
N LYS A 332 -15.27 -10.16 -19.18
CA LYS A 332 -14.69 -9.24 -20.18
C LYS A 332 -13.38 -8.62 -19.66
N ILE A 333 -13.34 -8.17 -18.41
CA ILE A 333 -12.14 -7.59 -17.77
C ILE A 333 -11.01 -8.64 -17.71
N LEU A 334 -11.32 -9.86 -17.25
CA LEU A 334 -10.37 -10.96 -17.23
C LEU A 334 -9.79 -11.21 -18.63
N LYS A 335 -10.64 -11.26 -19.67
CA LYS A 335 -10.19 -11.42 -21.06
C LYS A 335 -9.22 -10.31 -21.50
N VAL A 336 -9.46 -9.05 -21.13
CA VAL A 336 -8.54 -7.94 -21.45
C VAL A 336 -7.17 -8.15 -20.80
N HIS A 337 -7.12 -8.53 -19.52
CA HIS A 337 -5.86 -8.75 -18.81
C HIS A 337 -5.17 -10.06 -19.23
N MET A 338 -5.93 -11.10 -19.52
CA MET A 338 -5.45 -12.42 -19.97
C MET A 338 -4.76 -12.35 -21.33
N LYS A 339 -5.14 -11.43 -22.23
CA LYS A 339 -4.45 -11.20 -23.52
C LYS A 339 -2.95 -10.89 -23.37
N LYS A 340 -2.52 -10.39 -22.20
CA LYS A 340 -1.13 -10.00 -21.93
C LYS A 340 -0.27 -11.18 -21.43
N VAL A 341 -0.87 -12.36 -21.22
CA VAL A 341 -0.24 -13.52 -20.58
C VAL A 341 -0.40 -14.76 -21.48
N PRO A 342 0.60 -15.64 -21.60
CA PRO A 342 0.45 -16.90 -22.33
C PRO A 342 -0.44 -17.87 -21.55
N LEU A 343 -1.61 -18.21 -22.11
CA LEU A 343 -2.62 -19.06 -21.46
C LEU A 343 -2.57 -20.51 -21.96
N GLY A 344 -2.91 -21.46 -21.09
CA GLY A 344 -3.25 -22.83 -21.47
C GLY A 344 -4.66 -22.95 -22.07
N PRO A 345 -4.95 -24.03 -22.82
CA PRO A 345 -6.26 -24.25 -23.44
C PRO A 345 -7.37 -24.60 -22.44
N ASP A 346 -7.02 -24.92 -21.21
CA ASP A 346 -7.91 -25.29 -20.11
C ASP A 346 -8.47 -24.09 -19.32
N VAL A 347 -8.01 -22.88 -19.61
CA VAL A 347 -8.41 -21.67 -18.88
C VAL A 347 -9.81 -21.21 -19.32
N ASP A 348 -10.76 -21.27 -18.40
CA ASP A 348 -12.10 -20.69 -18.57
C ASP A 348 -12.29 -19.43 -17.73
N ALA A 349 -12.31 -18.28 -18.41
CA ALA A 349 -12.53 -16.97 -17.79
C ALA A 349 -13.90 -16.88 -17.08
N ARG A 350 -14.92 -17.60 -17.56
CA ARG A 350 -16.27 -17.53 -16.99
C ARG A 350 -16.34 -18.20 -15.62
N THR A 351 -15.65 -19.33 -15.45
CA THR A 351 -15.53 -20.00 -14.15
C THR A 351 -14.80 -19.12 -13.13
N ILE A 352 -13.72 -18.45 -13.54
CA ILE A 352 -12.98 -17.50 -12.67
C ILE A 352 -13.85 -16.29 -12.31
N ALA A 353 -14.61 -15.74 -13.28
CA ALA A 353 -15.52 -14.61 -13.05
C ALA A 353 -16.63 -14.94 -12.04
N ARG A 354 -17.16 -16.17 -12.06
CA ARG A 354 -18.12 -16.65 -11.06
C ARG A 354 -17.49 -16.81 -9.68
N GLY A 355 -16.22 -17.20 -9.62
CA GLY A 355 -15.46 -17.37 -8.37
C GLY A 355 -14.87 -16.12 -7.76
N THR A 356 -15.09 -14.97 -8.38
CA THR A 356 -14.59 -13.68 -7.92
C THR A 356 -15.72 -12.68 -7.65
N PRO A 357 -16.77 -13.06 -6.88
CA PRO A 357 -17.87 -12.15 -6.60
C PRO A 357 -17.37 -10.92 -5.84
N GLY A 358 -17.82 -9.73 -6.27
CA GLY A 358 -17.46 -8.46 -5.65
C GLY A 358 -16.04 -7.95 -5.97
N PHE A 359 -15.25 -8.67 -6.77
CA PHE A 359 -13.92 -8.21 -7.19
C PHE A 359 -14.03 -6.97 -8.08
N SER A 360 -13.18 -5.98 -7.81
CA SER A 360 -13.01 -4.83 -8.69
C SER A 360 -12.15 -5.18 -9.91
N GLY A 361 -12.12 -4.31 -10.92
CA GLY A 361 -11.25 -4.52 -12.09
C GLY A 361 -9.77 -4.62 -11.72
N ALA A 362 -9.33 -3.85 -10.72
CA ALA A 362 -7.97 -3.91 -10.19
C ALA A 362 -7.68 -5.25 -9.49
N ASP A 363 -8.64 -5.81 -8.76
CA ASP A 363 -8.48 -7.13 -8.11
C ASP A 363 -8.35 -8.24 -9.14
N LEU A 364 -9.13 -8.19 -10.23
CA LEU A 364 -9.03 -9.13 -11.35
C LEU A 364 -7.68 -9.00 -12.09
N ALA A 365 -7.21 -7.78 -12.30
CA ALA A 365 -5.88 -7.54 -12.88
C ALA A 365 -4.78 -8.13 -12.00
N ASN A 366 -4.90 -7.96 -10.67
CA ASN A 366 -3.98 -8.54 -9.70
C ASN A 366 -4.03 -10.07 -9.68
N LEU A 367 -5.23 -10.67 -9.79
CA LEU A 367 -5.40 -12.13 -9.89
C LEU A 367 -4.68 -12.71 -11.10
N VAL A 368 -4.83 -12.08 -12.28
CA VAL A 368 -4.12 -12.51 -13.50
C VAL A 368 -2.60 -12.41 -13.33
N ASN A 369 -2.13 -11.33 -12.71
CA ASN A 369 -0.71 -11.14 -12.43
C ASN A 369 -0.18 -12.20 -11.44
N GLU A 370 -0.93 -12.51 -10.39
CA GLU A 370 -0.58 -13.55 -9.42
C GLU A 370 -0.53 -14.94 -10.05
N ALA A 371 -1.46 -15.26 -10.97
CA ALA A 371 -1.44 -16.51 -11.71
C ALA A 371 -0.17 -16.63 -12.59
N ALA A 372 0.22 -15.54 -13.26
CA ALA A 372 1.45 -15.48 -14.04
C ALA A 372 2.71 -15.65 -13.16
N LEU A 373 2.74 -15.02 -11.98
CA LEU A 373 3.85 -15.17 -11.02
C LEU A 373 3.96 -16.60 -10.47
N LEU A 374 2.82 -17.27 -10.22
CA LEU A 374 2.80 -18.67 -9.80
C LEU A 374 3.32 -19.60 -10.90
N ALA A 375 2.90 -19.40 -12.15
CA ALA A 375 3.41 -20.14 -13.30
C ALA A 375 4.92 -19.96 -13.46
N ALA A 376 5.39 -18.71 -13.38
CA ALA A 376 6.81 -18.38 -13.45
C ALA A 376 7.62 -19.04 -12.33
N ARG A 377 7.12 -19.01 -11.08
CA ARG A 377 7.76 -19.68 -9.93
C ARG A 377 7.88 -21.19 -10.13
N ARG A 378 6.95 -21.80 -10.85
CA ARG A 378 6.95 -23.23 -11.20
C ARG A 378 7.72 -23.54 -12.49
N ASN A 379 8.40 -22.55 -13.08
CA ASN A 379 9.08 -22.65 -14.38
C ASN A 379 8.16 -23.15 -15.52
N ARG A 380 6.86 -22.83 -15.46
CA ARG A 380 5.90 -23.12 -16.53
C ARG A 380 5.97 -22.04 -17.61
N ARG A 381 5.78 -22.45 -18.87
CA ARG A 381 5.76 -21.53 -20.03
C ARG A 381 4.38 -20.91 -20.31
N VAL A 382 3.31 -21.56 -19.82
CA VAL A 382 1.92 -21.14 -19.98
C VAL A 382 1.23 -21.15 -18.61
N VAL A 383 0.26 -20.27 -18.42
CA VAL A 383 -0.56 -20.20 -17.22
C VAL A 383 -1.81 -21.06 -17.43
N THR A 384 -1.99 -22.08 -16.59
CA THR A 384 -3.12 -23.02 -16.67
C THR A 384 -4.22 -22.64 -15.68
N MET A 385 -5.38 -23.29 -15.76
CA MET A 385 -6.49 -23.06 -14.85
C MET A 385 -6.09 -23.32 -13.38
N THR A 386 -5.17 -24.26 -13.14
CA THR A 386 -4.63 -24.52 -11.80
C THR A 386 -3.95 -23.29 -11.19
N GLU A 387 -3.16 -22.54 -11.96
CA GLU A 387 -2.53 -21.32 -11.47
C GLU A 387 -3.55 -20.20 -11.21
N PHE A 388 -4.61 -20.10 -12.04
CA PHE A 388 -5.68 -19.14 -11.81
C PHE A 388 -6.49 -19.46 -10.56
N GLU A 389 -6.82 -20.72 -10.32
CA GLU A 389 -7.49 -21.18 -9.11
C GLU A 389 -6.66 -20.92 -7.85
N GLU A 390 -5.35 -21.21 -7.89
CA GLU A 390 -4.46 -20.92 -6.77
C GLU A 390 -4.25 -19.42 -6.55
N ALA A 391 -4.18 -18.62 -7.62
CA ALA A 391 -4.08 -17.18 -7.53
C ALA A 391 -5.35 -16.57 -6.92
N LYS A 392 -6.52 -17.04 -7.35
CA LYS A 392 -7.82 -16.68 -6.77
C LYS A 392 -7.82 -16.95 -5.26
N ASP A 393 -7.46 -18.16 -4.86
CA ASP A 393 -7.41 -18.54 -3.44
C ASP A 393 -6.42 -17.65 -2.67
N LYS A 394 -5.26 -17.34 -3.25
CA LYS A 394 -4.26 -16.47 -2.65
C LYS A 394 -4.77 -15.04 -2.47
N VAL A 395 -5.46 -14.48 -3.47
CA VAL A 395 -6.00 -13.11 -3.40
C VAL A 395 -7.16 -13.03 -2.41
N MET A 396 -8.02 -14.04 -2.36
CA MET A 396 -9.18 -14.06 -1.45
C MET A 396 -8.80 -14.35 0.00
N MET A 397 -7.90 -15.30 0.24
CA MET A 397 -7.67 -15.90 1.56
C MET A 397 -6.26 -15.69 2.09
N GLY A 398 -5.36 -15.16 1.27
CA GLY A 398 -3.94 -15.02 1.59
C GLY A 398 -3.12 -16.25 1.23
N THR A 399 -1.83 -16.20 1.54
CA THR A 399 -0.87 -17.25 1.18
C THR A 399 -1.11 -18.54 1.94
N GLU A 400 -0.87 -19.66 1.24
CA GLU A 400 -0.81 -21.01 1.79
C GLU A 400 0.26 -21.12 2.90
N ARG A 401 -0.10 -21.69 4.06
CA ARG A 401 0.79 -21.79 5.22
C ARG A 401 1.49 -23.15 5.29
N ARG A 402 2.43 -23.40 4.37
CA ARG A 402 3.19 -24.67 4.29
C ARG A 402 4.00 -25.02 5.55
N SER A 403 4.37 -24.02 6.35
CA SER A 403 5.14 -24.23 7.59
C SER A 403 4.27 -24.58 8.79
N MET A 404 2.94 -24.49 8.66
CA MET A 404 2.03 -24.86 9.74
C MET A 404 1.81 -26.36 9.69
N VAL A 405 2.41 -27.07 10.64
CA VAL A 405 2.20 -28.51 10.80
C VAL A 405 0.96 -28.70 11.67
N MET A 406 -0.13 -29.18 11.07
CA MET A 406 -1.31 -29.61 11.80
C MET A 406 -1.09 -31.05 12.26
N THR A 407 -1.52 -31.37 13.47
CA THR A 407 -1.58 -32.76 13.93
C THR A 407 -2.62 -33.53 13.12
N GLU A 408 -2.49 -34.87 13.05
CA GLU A 408 -3.47 -35.71 12.36
C GLU A 408 -4.89 -35.56 12.93
N GLU A 409 -5.00 -35.32 14.24
CA GLU A 409 -6.28 -35.04 14.91
C GLU A 409 -6.89 -33.71 14.46
N GLU A 410 -6.10 -32.63 14.39
CA GLU A 410 -6.56 -31.33 13.89
C GLU A 410 -6.93 -31.40 12.40
N LYS A 411 -6.16 -32.14 11.60
CA LYS A 411 -6.43 -32.36 10.17
C LYS A 411 -7.73 -33.14 9.99
N ARG A 412 -7.95 -34.20 10.79
CA ARG A 412 -9.19 -34.98 10.83
C ARG A 412 -10.37 -34.10 11.22
N LEU A 413 -10.23 -33.30 12.27
CA LEU A 413 -11.29 -32.40 12.74
C LEU A 413 -11.69 -31.39 11.65
N THR A 414 -10.70 -30.77 11.01
CA THR A 414 -10.91 -29.83 9.90
C THR A 414 -11.58 -30.52 8.71
N ALA A 415 -11.19 -31.74 8.36
CA ALA A 415 -11.83 -32.50 7.28
C ALA A 415 -13.32 -32.76 7.54
N TYR A 416 -13.68 -33.14 8.77
CA TYR A 416 -15.08 -33.32 9.14
C TYR A 416 -15.85 -32.01 9.19
N HIS A 417 -15.23 -30.92 9.64
CA HIS A 417 -15.82 -29.59 9.64
C HIS A 417 -16.17 -29.14 8.21
N GLU A 418 -15.21 -29.20 7.28
CA GLU A 418 -15.44 -28.81 5.88
C GLU A 418 -16.39 -29.77 5.15
N ALA A 419 -16.31 -31.08 5.41
CA ALA A 419 -17.28 -32.04 4.90
C ALA A 419 -18.71 -31.74 5.38
N GLY A 420 -18.85 -31.24 6.60
CA GLY A 420 -20.12 -30.78 7.18
C GLY A 420 -20.73 -29.65 6.36
N HIS A 421 -19.98 -28.57 6.11
CA HIS A 421 -20.43 -27.46 5.25
C HIS A 421 -20.81 -27.95 3.84
N ALA A 422 -19.95 -28.78 3.24
CA ALA A 422 -20.14 -29.27 1.88
C ALA A 422 -21.40 -30.11 1.73
N LEU A 423 -21.64 -31.05 2.65
CA LEU A 423 -22.79 -31.97 2.60
C LEU A 423 -24.11 -31.23 2.86
N VAL A 424 -24.13 -30.28 3.80
CA VAL A 424 -25.31 -29.44 4.04
C VAL A 424 -25.60 -28.57 2.83
N SER A 425 -24.59 -27.95 2.24
CA SER A 425 -24.74 -27.14 1.01
C SER A 425 -25.36 -27.95 -0.14
N LEU A 426 -24.89 -29.19 -0.36
CA LEU A 426 -25.38 -30.06 -1.43
C LEU A 426 -26.84 -30.51 -1.25
N ARG A 427 -27.31 -30.67 -0.01
CA ARG A 427 -28.64 -31.21 0.29
C ARG A 427 -29.69 -30.13 0.57
N MET A 428 -29.27 -28.96 1.04
CA MET A 428 -30.19 -27.86 1.33
C MET A 428 -30.71 -27.20 0.05
N PRO A 429 -32.03 -26.98 -0.06
CA PRO A 429 -32.60 -26.53 -1.31
C PRO A 429 -32.44 -25.03 -1.53
N GLY A 430 -31.87 -24.65 -2.67
CA GLY A 430 -31.65 -23.25 -3.05
C GLY A 430 -30.24 -22.76 -2.76
N SER A 431 -29.40 -23.56 -2.08
CA SER A 431 -27.97 -23.32 -1.91
C SER A 431 -27.27 -23.12 -3.26
N ASP A 432 -26.18 -22.35 -3.24
CA ASP A 432 -25.33 -22.20 -4.42
C ASP A 432 -24.54 -23.50 -4.67
N PRO A 433 -24.31 -23.89 -5.95
CA PRO A 433 -23.57 -25.10 -6.27
C PRO A 433 -22.18 -25.12 -5.65
N LEU A 434 -21.82 -26.25 -5.06
CA LEU A 434 -20.48 -26.47 -4.50
C LEU A 434 -19.44 -26.46 -5.62
N HIS A 435 -18.30 -25.82 -5.37
CA HIS A 435 -17.21 -25.72 -6.34
C HIS A 435 -15.93 -26.38 -5.86
N LYS A 436 -15.53 -26.12 -4.60
CA LYS A 436 -14.29 -26.64 -4.05
C LYS A 436 -14.37 -26.75 -2.53
N VAL A 437 -13.77 -27.80 -1.98
CA VAL A 437 -13.59 -28.03 -0.55
C VAL A 437 -12.12 -28.35 -0.33
N THR A 438 -11.47 -27.69 0.62
CA THR A 438 -10.06 -27.93 0.93
C THR A 438 -9.78 -27.84 2.42
N ILE A 439 -8.87 -28.68 2.90
CA ILE A 439 -8.35 -28.67 4.28
C ILE A 439 -6.94 -28.07 4.35
N ILE A 440 -6.50 -27.40 3.28
CA ILE A 440 -5.18 -26.77 3.21
C ILE A 440 -5.27 -25.37 3.85
N PRO A 441 -4.47 -25.08 4.89
CA PRO A 441 -4.57 -23.83 5.63
C PRO A 441 -4.11 -22.62 4.80
N ARG A 442 -4.94 -21.58 4.76
CA ARG A 442 -4.69 -20.33 4.02
C ARG A 442 -5.03 -19.11 4.88
N GLY A 443 -4.07 -18.20 5.02
CA GLY A 443 -4.24 -17.00 5.85
C GLY A 443 -4.69 -17.34 7.28
N ARG A 444 -5.95 -16.99 7.60
CA ARG A 444 -6.59 -17.24 8.90
C ARG A 444 -7.47 -18.50 8.94
N ALA A 445 -7.77 -19.11 7.79
CA ALA A 445 -8.63 -20.28 7.67
C ALA A 445 -7.82 -21.58 7.67
N LEU A 446 -8.31 -22.62 8.36
CA LEU A 446 -7.70 -23.96 8.41
C LEU A 446 -8.19 -24.85 7.26
N GLY A 447 -9.43 -24.69 6.87
CA GLY A 447 -10.05 -25.26 5.68
C GLY A 447 -11.03 -24.26 5.08
N VAL A 448 -11.59 -24.57 3.92
CA VAL A 448 -12.70 -23.80 3.35
C VAL A 448 -13.55 -24.59 2.37
N THR A 449 -14.85 -24.33 2.44
CA THR A 449 -15.89 -24.79 1.52
C THR A 449 -16.36 -23.63 0.67
N MET A 450 -16.12 -23.70 -0.64
CA MET A 450 -16.47 -22.66 -1.61
C MET A 450 -17.65 -23.10 -2.48
N ALA A 451 -18.69 -22.25 -2.53
CA ALA A 451 -19.79 -22.35 -3.48
C ALA A 451 -19.68 -21.26 -4.56
N LEU A 452 -20.11 -21.59 -5.78
CA LEU A 452 -20.13 -20.66 -6.91
C LEU A 452 -21.56 -20.36 -7.36
N PRO A 453 -22.06 -19.13 -7.14
CA PRO A 453 -23.34 -18.71 -7.69
C PRO A 453 -23.37 -18.93 -9.22
N GLU A 454 -24.51 -19.40 -9.74
CA GLU A 454 -24.71 -19.51 -11.19
C GLU A 454 -24.93 -18.16 -11.85
N LYS A 455 -25.48 -17.20 -11.10
CA LYS A 455 -25.85 -15.85 -11.54
C LYS A 455 -25.62 -14.89 -10.38
N ASP A 456 -25.25 -13.65 -10.68
CA ASP A 456 -25.27 -12.58 -9.68
C ASP A 456 -26.74 -12.33 -9.27
N ARG A 457 -27.02 -12.37 -7.96
CA ARG A 457 -28.36 -12.18 -7.40
C ARG A 457 -28.41 -10.81 -6.71
N TYR A 458 -29.31 -9.94 -7.15
CA TYR A 458 -29.56 -8.66 -6.48
C TYR A 458 -30.45 -8.80 -5.23
N SER A 459 -31.28 -9.85 -5.19
CA SER A 459 -32.20 -10.13 -4.09
C SER A 459 -32.11 -11.59 -3.66
N HIS A 460 -32.15 -11.84 -2.36
CA HIS A 460 -32.12 -13.17 -1.78
C HIS A 460 -33.48 -13.56 -1.21
N SER A 461 -33.93 -14.79 -1.50
CA SER A 461 -35.17 -15.34 -0.91
C SER A 461 -34.93 -15.80 0.52
N LYS A 462 -35.97 -15.79 1.36
CA LYS A 462 -35.91 -16.32 2.73
C LYS A 462 -35.35 -17.75 2.77
N ARG A 463 -35.81 -18.61 1.86
CA ARG A 463 -35.33 -20.01 1.71
C ARG A 463 -33.83 -20.11 1.44
N PHE A 464 -33.29 -19.23 0.59
CA PHE A 464 -31.84 -19.18 0.32
C PHE A 464 -31.07 -18.80 1.58
N LEU A 465 -31.55 -17.80 2.31
CA LEU A 465 -30.90 -17.32 3.52
C LEU A 465 -30.96 -18.37 4.65
N GLU A 466 -32.08 -19.06 4.81
CA GLU A 466 -32.23 -20.19 5.73
C GLU A 466 -31.28 -21.34 5.37
N SER A 467 -31.15 -21.67 4.09
CA SER A 467 -30.18 -22.68 3.62
C SER A 467 -28.74 -22.26 3.89
N LYS A 468 -28.43 -20.96 3.74
CA LYS A 468 -27.11 -20.40 4.06
C LYS A 468 -26.81 -20.42 5.55
N LEU A 469 -27.81 -20.13 6.41
CA LEU A 469 -27.68 -20.30 7.86
C LEU A 469 -27.40 -21.77 8.22
N ALA A 470 -28.17 -22.72 7.68
CA ALA A 470 -27.95 -24.14 7.94
C ALA A 470 -26.54 -24.59 7.49
N MET A 471 -26.07 -24.13 6.33
CA MET A 471 -24.71 -24.39 5.86
C MET A 471 -23.65 -23.91 6.84
N MET A 472 -23.78 -22.70 7.41
CA MET A 472 -22.84 -22.14 8.39
C MET A 472 -22.73 -23.01 9.65
N PHE A 473 -23.81 -23.66 10.08
CA PHE A 473 -23.76 -24.59 11.21
C PHE A 473 -23.29 -26.00 10.85
N GLY A 474 -23.12 -26.31 9.56
CA GLY A 474 -22.69 -27.63 9.08
C GLY A 474 -21.39 -28.12 9.71
N GLY A 475 -20.36 -27.26 9.79
CA GLY A 475 -19.07 -27.63 10.36
C GLY A 475 -19.12 -27.96 11.86
N ARG A 476 -19.70 -27.05 12.67
CA ARG A 476 -19.88 -27.26 14.13
C ARG A 476 -20.67 -28.53 14.42
N ILE A 477 -21.76 -28.77 13.71
CA ILE A 477 -22.61 -29.94 13.94
C ILE A 477 -21.93 -31.24 13.47
N ALA A 478 -21.15 -31.21 12.39
CA ALA A 478 -20.35 -32.36 11.98
C ALA A 478 -19.31 -32.73 13.04
N GLU A 479 -18.61 -31.75 13.60
CA GLU A 479 -17.68 -31.97 14.72
C GLU A 479 -18.40 -32.60 15.93
N GLU A 480 -19.54 -32.05 16.33
CA GLU A 480 -20.31 -32.54 17.48
C GLU A 480 -20.79 -33.99 17.28
N LEU A 481 -21.27 -34.34 16.08
CA LEU A 481 -21.77 -35.69 15.77
C LEU A 481 -20.65 -36.75 15.73
N VAL A 482 -19.43 -36.35 15.41
CA VAL A 482 -18.30 -37.27 15.18
C VAL A 482 -17.40 -37.37 16.42
N PHE A 483 -17.07 -36.24 17.03
CA PHE A 483 -16.14 -36.16 18.16
C PHE A 483 -16.84 -35.93 19.51
N GLY A 484 -18.13 -35.61 19.51
CA GLY A 484 -18.91 -35.34 20.73
C GLY A 484 -18.88 -33.87 21.15
N VAL A 485 -19.81 -33.51 22.05
CA VAL A 485 -20.05 -32.13 22.49
C VAL A 485 -18.85 -31.51 23.20
N ASP A 486 -18.06 -32.31 23.92
CA ASP A 486 -16.91 -31.83 24.68
C ASP A 486 -15.70 -31.50 23.78
N ASN A 487 -15.67 -32.01 22.54
CA ASN A 487 -14.52 -31.89 21.64
C ASN A 487 -14.71 -30.86 20.53
N VAL A 488 -15.82 -30.14 20.52
CA VAL A 488 -16.11 -29.22 19.43
C VAL A 488 -15.43 -27.87 19.63
N THR A 489 -14.79 -27.37 18.58
CA THR A 489 -13.68 -26.42 18.66
C THR A 489 -14.09 -24.96 18.50
N THR A 490 -13.12 -24.06 18.70
CA THR A 490 -13.25 -22.62 18.41
C THR A 490 -13.18 -22.31 16.90
N GLY A 491 -12.95 -23.30 16.03
CA GLY A 491 -12.87 -23.12 14.58
C GLY A 491 -14.16 -22.56 13.98
N ALA A 492 -15.32 -22.95 14.52
CA ALA A 492 -16.64 -22.49 14.08
C ALA A 492 -17.00 -21.04 14.48
N ALA A 493 -16.09 -20.30 15.13
CA ALA A 493 -16.38 -18.95 15.64
C ALA A 493 -16.76 -17.96 14.53
N ASP A 494 -16.13 -18.06 13.35
CA ASP A 494 -16.45 -17.18 12.23
C ASP A 494 -17.82 -17.52 11.62
N ASP A 495 -18.15 -18.81 11.49
CA ASP A 495 -19.46 -19.24 11.00
C ASP A 495 -20.59 -18.77 11.91
N ILE A 496 -20.42 -18.91 13.23
CA ILE A 496 -21.39 -18.43 14.23
C ILE A 496 -21.58 -16.92 14.11
N ARG A 497 -20.48 -16.17 13.95
CA ARG A 497 -20.52 -14.71 13.78
C ARG A 497 -21.25 -14.32 12.49
N GLN A 498 -20.94 -14.97 11.37
CA GLN A 498 -21.59 -14.72 10.09
C GLN A 498 -23.08 -15.09 10.13
N ALA A 499 -23.44 -16.24 10.71
CA ALA A 499 -24.82 -16.69 10.86
C ALA A 499 -25.62 -15.74 11.75
N THR A 500 -25.05 -15.30 12.88
CA THR A 500 -25.70 -14.34 13.78
C THR A 500 -25.95 -13.01 13.10
N ASN A 501 -24.98 -12.48 12.35
CA ASN A 501 -25.14 -11.24 11.60
C ASN A 501 -26.19 -11.38 10.50
N LEU A 502 -26.20 -12.50 9.78
CA LEU A 502 -27.18 -12.76 8.73
C LEU A 502 -28.60 -12.86 9.30
N ALA A 503 -28.78 -13.62 10.38
CA ALA A 503 -30.05 -13.75 11.09
C ALA A 503 -30.53 -12.40 11.64
N ARG A 504 -29.61 -11.59 12.19
CA ARG A 504 -29.92 -10.22 12.62
C ARG A 504 -30.46 -9.38 11.46
N ARG A 505 -29.78 -9.34 10.31
CA ARG A 505 -30.25 -8.59 9.13
C ARG A 505 -31.59 -9.08 8.59
N MET A 506 -31.81 -10.41 8.58
CA MET A 506 -33.12 -10.99 8.23
C MET A 506 -34.24 -10.43 9.11
N VAL A 507 -33.97 -10.26 10.41
CA VAL A 507 -34.96 -9.76 11.38
C VAL A 507 -35.08 -8.23 11.34
N THR A 508 -33.97 -7.51 11.34
CA THR A 508 -33.95 -6.05 11.59
C THR A 508 -33.94 -5.19 10.33
N GLU A 509 -33.49 -5.71 9.19
CA GLU A 509 -33.36 -4.93 7.94
C GLU A 509 -34.36 -5.40 6.88
N TRP A 510 -34.52 -6.71 6.71
CA TRP A 510 -35.30 -7.29 5.62
C TRP A 510 -36.73 -7.69 6.01
N GLY A 511 -37.12 -7.53 7.28
CA GLY A 511 -38.49 -7.80 7.74
C GLY A 511 -38.93 -9.25 7.56
N MET A 512 -38.03 -10.22 7.73
CA MET A 512 -38.30 -11.65 7.54
C MET A 512 -38.80 -12.38 8.81
N SER A 513 -39.07 -11.64 9.88
CA SER A 513 -39.74 -12.15 11.08
C SER A 513 -41.22 -11.83 11.07
N GLU A 514 -42.07 -12.83 11.31
CA GLU A 514 -43.52 -12.64 11.37
C GLU A 514 -43.96 -11.87 12.62
N LYS A 515 -43.25 -12.03 13.75
CA LYS A 515 -43.59 -11.36 15.01
C LYS A 515 -43.29 -9.87 14.99
N LEU A 516 -42.16 -9.50 14.40
CA LEU A 516 -41.75 -8.10 14.24
C LEU A 516 -42.37 -7.46 12.98
N GLY A 517 -42.80 -8.28 12.02
CA GLY A 517 -43.40 -7.80 10.79
C GLY A 517 -42.39 -7.16 9.84
N ARG A 518 -42.91 -6.39 8.88
CA ARG A 518 -42.15 -5.84 7.74
C ARG A 518 -41.65 -4.44 8.04
N LEU A 519 -40.95 -4.27 9.15
CA LEU A 519 -40.39 -2.99 9.60
C LEU A 519 -38.86 -3.06 9.61
N ARG A 520 -38.23 -1.92 9.32
CA ARG A 520 -36.78 -1.76 9.45
C ARG A 520 -36.47 -1.22 10.86
N TYR A 521 -35.74 -2.00 11.64
CA TYR A 521 -35.34 -1.69 13.02
C TYR A 521 -33.88 -1.25 13.13
N ALA A 522 -33.04 -1.57 12.13
CA ALA A 522 -31.64 -1.16 12.10
C ALA A 522 -31.50 0.27 11.54
N GLU A 523 -30.77 1.12 12.26
CA GLU A 523 -30.34 2.43 11.75
C GLU A 523 -29.13 2.29 10.82
N ASN A 524 -28.90 3.29 9.98
CA ASN A 524 -27.68 3.39 9.20
C ASN A 524 -26.49 3.53 10.16
N GLU A 525 -25.68 2.47 10.32
CA GLU A 525 -24.36 2.56 10.97
C GLU A 525 -23.40 3.53 10.25
N GLU A 526 -23.79 4.08 9.09
CA GLU A 526 -23.02 5.03 8.28
C GLU A 526 -22.96 6.45 8.86
N GLU A 527 -23.85 6.84 9.80
CA GLU A 527 -23.86 8.19 10.39
C GLU A 527 -22.99 8.35 11.66
N VAL A 528 -21.91 7.56 11.81
CA VAL A 528 -20.91 7.80 12.87
C VAL A 528 -19.91 8.86 12.42
N PHE A 529 -20.39 10.08 12.13
CA PHE A 529 -19.51 11.21 11.81
C PHE A 529 -19.99 12.52 12.43
N LEU A 530 -20.04 12.54 13.75
CA LEU A 530 -19.72 13.70 14.57
C LEU A 530 -19.15 13.18 15.89
N GLY A 531 -18.09 13.81 16.39
CA GLY A 531 -17.30 13.40 17.56
C GLY A 531 -18.02 13.40 18.91
N HIS A 532 -19.21 12.80 18.98
CA HIS A 532 -19.80 12.30 20.21
C HIS A 532 -19.52 10.81 20.32
N SER A 533 -18.51 10.51 21.12
CA SER A 533 -18.31 9.22 21.76
C SER A 533 -19.63 8.60 22.23
N VAL A 534 -19.87 7.36 21.78
CA VAL A 534 -20.47 6.28 22.58
C VAL A 534 -21.84 6.62 23.20
N THR A 535 -22.82 6.89 22.35
CA THR A 535 -24.20 6.55 22.73
C THR A 535 -24.86 5.97 21.50
N GLN A 536 -24.79 4.63 21.37
CA GLN A 536 -25.78 3.90 20.58
C GLN A 536 -27.13 4.34 21.13
N ARG A 537 -27.82 5.25 20.43
CA ARG A 537 -29.21 5.52 20.74
C ARG A 537 -29.93 4.23 20.37
N LYS A 538 -30.27 3.41 21.38
CA LYS A 538 -31.22 2.32 21.20
C LYS A 538 -32.56 2.96 20.84
N ASN A 539 -32.79 3.16 19.55
CA ASN A 539 -34.08 3.65 19.04
C ASN A 539 -35.17 2.56 19.04
N VAL A 540 -34.86 1.42 19.66
CA VAL A 540 -35.73 0.27 19.83
C VAL A 540 -35.99 0.09 21.32
N ALA A 541 -37.26 0.04 21.71
CA ALA A 541 -37.66 -0.23 23.10
C ALA A 541 -37.11 -1.59 23.57
N ASP A 542 -36.75 -1.72 24.85
CA ASP A 542 -36.15 -2.96 25.39
C ASP A 542 -37.00 -4.21 25.12
N ALA A 543 -38.33 -4.08 25.17
CA ALA A 543 -39.25 -5.17 24.82
C ALA A 543 -39.10 -5.63 23.35
N THR A 544 -38.89 -4.68 22.43
CA THR A 544 -38.66 -4.99 21.01
C THR A 544 -37.25 -5.53 20.78
N ALA A 545 -36.24 -5.02 21.49
CA ALA A 545 -34.88 -5.57 21.44
C ALA A 545 -34.84 -7.03 21.91
N LYS A 546 -35.52 -7.34 23.02
CA LYS A 546 -35.68 -8.72 23.50
C LYS A 546 -36.35 -9.61 22.44
N LEU A 547 -37.41 -9.12 21.80
CA LEU A 547 -38.11 -9.86 20.75
C LEU A 547 -37.23 -10.10 19.52
N ILE A 548 -36.38 -9.13 19.15
CA ILE A 548 -35.37 -9.29 18.08
C ILE A 548 -34.41 -10.41 18.45
N ASP A 549 -33.86 -10.41 19.66
CA ASP A 549 -32.91 -11.45 20.09
C ASP A 549 -33.55 -12.84 20.16
N GLU A 550 -34.81 -12.94 20.59
CA GLU A 550 -35.58 -14.20 20.56
C GLU A 550 -35.79 -14.72 19.13
N GLU A 551 -36.10 -13.84 18.17
CA GLU A 551 -36.29 -14.24 16.77
C GLU A 551 -34.98 -14.59 16.08
N ILE A 552 -33.88 -13.92 16.40
CA ILE A 552 -32.53 -14.30 15.94
C ILE A 552 -32.19 -15.70 16.45
N ARG A 553 -32.40 -15.96 17.74
CA ARG A 553 -32.16 -17.27 18.35
C ARG A 553 -33.01 -18.35 17.68
N ARG A 554 -34.30 -18.09 17.44
CA ARG A 554 -35.19 -19.03 16.75
C ARG A 554 -34.68 -19.40 15.35
N LEU A 555 -34.19 -18.43 14.57
CA LEU A 555 -33.62 -18.68 13.24
C LEU A 555 -32.37 -19.55 13.32
N ILE A 556 -31.49 -19.28 14.29
CA ILE A 556 -30.27 -20.06 14.53
C ILE A 556 -30.61 -21.49 14.96
N ASP A 557 -31.49 -21.67 15.95
CA ASP A 557 -31.89 -23.00 16.44
C ASP A 557 -32.52 -23.85 15.32
N THR A 558 -33.29 -23.22 14.43
CA THR A 558 -33.87 -23.88 13.25
C THR A 558 -32.77 -24.32 12.28
N ALA A 559 -31.82 -23.44 11.98
CA ALA A 559 -30.70 -23.73 11.09
C ALA A 559 -29.80 -24.87 11.63
N GLU A 560 -29.51 -24.88 12.93
CA GLU A 560 -28.78 -25.97 13.59
C GLU A 560 -29.55 -27.28 13.50
N THR A 561 -30.87 -27.26 13.71
CA THR A 561 -31.73 -28.44 13.61
C THR A 561 -31.73 -29.01 12.20
N ASP A 562 -31.85 -28.16 11.19
CA ASP A 562 -31.81 -28.56 9.77
C ASP A 562 -30.44 -29.15 9.41
N ALA A 563 -29.35 -28.49 9.81
CA ALA A 563 -27.99 -29.00 9.59
C ALA A 563 -27.79 -30.37 10.27
N ARG A 564 -28.22 -30.51 11.53
CA ARG A 564 -28.14 -31.76 12.27
C ARG A 564 -28.94 -32.87 11.61
N LYS A 565 -30.15 -32.59 11.13
CA LYS A 565 -30.96 -33.56 10.40
C LYS A 565 -30.24 -34.05 9.15
N VAL A 566 -29.76 -33.11 8.32
CA VAL A 566 -29.06 -33.42 7.07
C VAL A 566 -27.81 -34.28 7.29
N LEU A 567 -27.01 -33.93 8.29
CA LEU A 567 -25.77 -34.65 8.62
C LEU A 567 -26.02 -35.98 9.32
N SER A 568 -27.04 -36.10 10.17
CA SER A 568 -27.40 -37.36 10.84
C SER A 568 -27.96 -38.38 9.85
N GLU A 569 -28.88 -37.96 8.97
CA GLU A 569 -29.40 -38.80 7.88
C GLU A 569 -28.31 -39.12 6.84
N GLY A 570 -27.31 -38.25 6.71
CA GLY A 570 -26.19 -38.35 5.78
C GLY A 570 -24.89 -38.89 6.36
N ARG A 571 -24.90 -39.54 7.54
CA ARG A 571 -23.67 -39.83 8.29
C ARG A 571 -22.60 -40.57 7.48
N LYS A 572 -22.99 -41.58 6.70
CA LYS A 572 -22.06 -42.31 5.83
C LYS A 572 -21.41 -41.39 4.79
N ALA A 573 -22.19 -40.54 4.14
CA ALA A 573 -21.67 -39.59 3.15
C ALA A 573 -20.72 -38.56 3.79
N LEU A 574 -20.97 -38.16 5.04
CA LEU A 574 -20.07 -37.29 5.79
C LEU A 574 -18.71 -37.99 6.03
N ASP A 575 -18.73 -39.24 6.48
CA ASP A 575 -17.52 -40.04 6.71
C ASP A 575 -16.74 -40.28 5.40
N ASP A 576 -17.44 -40.60 4.30
CA ASP A 576 -16.83 -40.82 2.99
C ASP A 576 -16.16 -39.54 2.45
N VAL A 577 -16.84 -38.39 2.53
CA VAL A 577 -16.29 -37.09 2.07
C VAL A 577 -15.12 -36.64 2.95
N ALA A 578 -15.22 -36.78 4.27
CA ALA A 578 -14.11 -36.46 5.18
C ALA A 578 -12.89 -37.37 4.93
N GLY A 579 -13.11 -38.66 4.69
CA GLY A 579 -12.06 -39.61 4.32
C GLY A 579 -11.36 -39.21 3.01
N ALA A 580 -12.13 -38.86 1.99
CA ALA A 580 -11.58 -38.37 0.73
C ALA A 580 -10.82 -37.04 0.90
N LEU A 581 -11.27 -36.13 1.77
CA LEU A 581 -10.52 -34.91 2.08
C LEU A 581 -9.20 -35.19 2.79
N LEU A 582 -9.12 -36.21 3.64
CA LEU A 582 -7.87 -36.59 4.30
C LEU A 582 -6.86 -37.19 3.32
N GLU A 583 -7.34 -37.93 2.32
CA GLU A 583 -6.51 -38.54 1.28
C GLU A 583 -6.03 -37.51 0.23
N TYR A 584 -6.95 -36.66 -0.25
CA TYR A 584 -6.71 -35.80 -1.40
C TYR A 584 -6.49 -34.31 -1.06
N GLU A 585 -6.73 -33.91 0.20
CA GLU A 585 -6.63 -32.55 0.76
C GLU A 585 -7.55 -31.49 0.15
N THR A 586 -7.97 -31.68 -1.10
CA THR A 586 -8.85 -30.79 -1.86
C THR A 586 -9.71 -31.62 -2.80
N LEU A 587 -11.02 -31.35 -2.79
CA LEU A 587 -12.02 -31.95 -3.67
C LEU A 587 -12.79 -30.85 -4.41
N ASN A 588 -13.10 -31.07 -5.69
CA ASN A 588 -14.01 -30.21 -6.43
C ASN A 588 -15.48 -30.58 -6.13
N GLY A 589 -16.43 -29.71 -6.50
CA GLY A 589 -17.86 -29.93 -6.20
C GLY A 589 -18.44 -31.22 -6.81
N GLU A 590 -17.99 -31.61 -7.99
CA GLU A 590 -18.42 -32.85 -8.66
C GLU A 590 -17.88 -34.09 -7.94
N GLU A 591 -16.60 -34.06 -7.54
CA GLU A 591 -15.93 -35.09 -6.76
C GLU A 591 -16.63 -35.29 -5.41
N VAL A 592 -16.99 -34.20 -4.71
CA VAL A 592 -17.75 -34.30 -3.46
C VAL A 592 -19.11 -34.94 -3.71
N ALA A 593 -19.82 -34.57 -4.78
CA ALA A 593 -21.11 -35.18 -5.11
C ALA A 593 -20.99 -36.68 -5.46
N ILE A 594 -19.91 -37.09 -6.13
CA ILE A 594 -19.60 -38.50 -6.45
C ILE A 594 -19.34 -39.28 -5.15
N VAL A 595 -18.44 -38.77 -4.29
CA VAL A 595 -18.10 -39.40 -3.01
C VAL A 595 -19.31 -39.46 -2.08
N ALA A 596 -20.14 -38.42 -2.03
CA ALA A 596 -21.35 -38.39 -1.22
C ALA A 596 -22.41 -39.43 -1.66
N ARG A 597 -22.33 -39.95 -2.90
CA ARG A 597 -23.14 -41.08 -3.37
C ARG A 597 -22.52 -42.45 -3.08
N GLY A 598 -21.31 -42.49 -2.52
CA GLY A 598 -20.56 -43.71 -2.23
C GLY A 598 -19.78 -44.26 -3.44
N GLU A 599 -19.55 -43.46 -4.47
CA GLU A 599 -18.74 -43.82 -5.64
C GLU A 599 -17.26 -43.48 -5.39
N THR A 600 -16.33 -44.25 -5.96
CA THR A 600 -14.89 -44.02 -5.81
C THR A 600 -14.36 -43.00 -6.81
N LEU A 601 -13.50 -42.08 -6.33
CA LEU A 601 -12.82 -41.12 -7.18
C LEU A 601 -11.75 -41.80 -8.02
N LYS A 602 -11.79 -41.59 -9.34
CA LYS A 602 -10.72 -42.01 -10.26
C LYS A 602 -9.85 -40.81 -10.59
N ARG A 603 -9.03 -40.35 -9.64
CA ARG A 603 -7.91 -39.46 -10.01
C ARG A 603 -6.84 -40.33 -10.68
N GLY A 604 -6.63 -40.13 -11.98
CA GLY A 604 -5.59 -40.86 -12.70
C GLY A 604 -4.22 -40.55 -12.09
N GLY A 605 -3.68 -41.48 -11.30
CA GLY A 605 -2.38 -41.28 -10.66
C GLY A 605 -2.14 -42.18 -9.44
N ASP A 606 -2.34 -43.49 -9.55
CA ASP A 606 -1.60 -44.43 -8.70
C ASP A 606 -0.11 -44.26 -9.01
N ALA A 607 0.58 -43.45 -8.21
CA ALA A 607 2.02 -43.47 -8.11
C ALA A 607 2.48 -44.68 -7.29
N SER A 608 2.00 -45.88 -7.63
CA SER A 608 2.72 -47.10 -7.29
C SER A 608 3.81 -47.26 -8.35
N SER A 609 5.03 -46.88 -7.97
CA SER A 609 6.21 -47.08 -8.82
C SER A 609 6.31 -48.57 -9.18
N PRO A 610 6.31 -48.97 -10.47
CA PRO A 610 6.70 -50.31 -10.82
C PRO A 610 8.21 -50.44 -10.55
N PRO A 611 8.69 -51.62 -10.11
CA PRO A 611 10.11 -51.80 -9.81
C PRO A 611 10.92 -51.53 -11.08
N ARG A 612 11.90 -50.63 -10.97
CA ARG A 612 12.88 -50.37 -12.03
C ARG A 612 13.56 -51.69 -12.38
N SER A 613 13.19 -52.27 -13.51
CA SER A 613 13.96 -53.30 -14.20
C SER A 613 14.59 -52.72 -15.45
N GLY A 614 15.74 -53.28 -15.81
CA GLY A 614 16.84 -52.66 -16.54
C GLY A 614 16.51 -52.10 -17.91
N GLY A 615 17.36 -51.15 -18.31
CA GLY A 615 17.18 -50.28 -19.46
C GLY A 615 17.11 -50.95 -20.82
N ARG A 616 16.64 -50.16 -21.78
CA ARG A 616 17.22 -50.01 -23.13
C ARG A 616 16.73 -48.68 -23.71
N SER A 617 17.67 -47.80 -24.06
CA SER A 617 17.43 -46.61 -24.85
C SER A 617 16.87 -47.00 -26.21
N ALA A 618 15.73 -46.42 -26.60
CA ALA A 618 15.23 -46.44 -27.96
C ALA A 618 15.40 -45.05 -28.57
N VAL A 619 16.52 -44.86 -29.28
CA VAL A 619 16.69 -43.78 -30.27
C VAL A 619 16.05 -44.30 -31.57
N PRO A 620 15.26 -43.51 -32.33
CA PRO A 620 14.72 -43.97 -33.60
C PRO A 620 15.84 -43.97 -34.67
N PRO A 621 15.91 -44.98 -35.57
CA PRO A 621 16.89 -45.00 -36.64
C PRO A 621 16.41 -44.14 -37.80
N THR A 622 17.24 -43.20 -38.25
CA THR A 622 17.10 -42.55 -39.55
C THR A 622 18.05 -43.24 -40.53
N GLN A 623 17.51 -43.99 -41.50
CA GLN A 623 18.24 -44.46 -42.68
C GLN A 623 17.68 -43.75 -43.92
N GLY A 624 18.56 -43.11 -44.68
CA GLY A 624 18.25 -42.42 -45.92
C GLY A 624 18.66 -43.18 -47.18
N LYS A 625 18.20 -42.64 -48.32
CA LYS A 625 18.75 -42.67 -49.70
C LYS A 625 18.10 -41.46 -50.42
N GLY A 626 18.71 -40.59 -51.21
CA GLY A 626 20.02 -40.54 -51.88
C GLY A 626 19.80 -39.97 -53.30
N GLY A 627 20.55 -38.92 -53.66
CA GLY A 627 20.58 -38.25 -54.99
C GLY A 627 19.96 -36.85 -54.95
N GLU A 628 20.55 -35.75 -55.41
CA GLU A 628 21.86 -35.42 -56.00
C GLU A 628 21.89 -33.87 -56.04
N ALA A 629 23.05 -33.23 -55.85
CA ALA A 629 23.21 -31.79 -56.11
C ALA A 629 24.49 -31.57 -56.93
N PRO A 630 24.54 -30.61 -57.86
CA PRO A 630 25.80 -30.02 -58.28
C PRO A 630 26.05 -28.74 -57.48
N GLY A 631 27.24 -28.68 -56.88
CA GLY A 631 27.69 -27.58 -56.05
C GLY A 631 28.10 -26.32 -56.82
N GLY A 632 28.37 -25.27 -56.04
CA GLY A 632 29.03 -24.06 -56.51
C GLY A 632 29.11 -22.96 -55.45
N LEU A 633 30.32 -22.84 -54.88
CA LEU A 633 30.96 -21.64 -54.32
C LEU A 633 30.84 -21.37 -52.80
N ALA A 634 32.04 -21.42 -52.19
CA ALA A 634 32.39 -21.11 -50.81
C ALA A 634 32.54 -19.57 -50.59
N PRO A 635 32.65 -19.10 -49.33
CA PRO A 635 32.55 -17.70 -48.96
C PRO A 635 33.91 -17.01 -48.86
N GLU A 636 33.94 -15.68 -49.01
CA GLU A 636 35.06 -14.84 -48.58
C GLU A 636 34.60 -13.64 -47.72
N PRO A 637 35.47 -13.11 -46.83
CA PRO A 637 35.08 -12.27 -45.70
C PRO A 637 35.53 -10.79 -45.78
N GLN A 638 35.02 -10.01 -44.82
CA GLN A 638 35.58 -8.78 -44.20
C GLN A 638 35.48 -7.43 -44.96
N PRO A 639 35.76 -6.26 -44.33
CA PRO A 639 35.96 -5.93 -42.89
C PRO A 639 35.21 -4.65 -42.43
N GLY A 640 35.40 -4.29 -41.15
CA GLY A 640 34.83 -3.09 -40.54
C GLY A 640 35.45 -1.74 -40.93
N ALA A 641 34.78 -0.69 -40.45
CA ALA A 641 35.25 0.65 -40.12
C ALA A 641 34.39 1.18 -38.97
#